data_AF-S5MHP8-F1
#
_entry.id   AF-S5MHP8-F1
#
_cell.length_a   1.000
_cell.length_b   1.000
_cell.length_c   1.000
_cell.angle_alpha   90.00
_cell.angle_beta   90.00
_cell.angle_gamma   90.00
#
_symmetry.space_group_name_H-M   'P 1'
#
loop_
_entity.id
_entity.type
_entity.pdbx_description
1 polymer ?
#
loop_
_entity_poly.entity_id
_entity_poly.type
_entity_poly.pdbx_seq_one_letter_code
_entity_poly.pdbx_strand_id
1 'polypeptide(L)'
;MKKVLIISGVITIAFGLIVTPSLLVMQGFVKSLEKYRPDTNEKEDGVVGDNVHDSNQGFENINILNLNTNLGEISDVSNNSLIERIKEYNSVLKNKTIYIKGLSLKKVKFTVENYFGTTVGSFEVSSLDALIKIRQLGSLKNIKYNTIIEKIKELNPGISGMDFSNDLDIKVKSLNQIDISWKNDTKAKNEVIQLEYKPISLESILVTRDLGETNDISENWITNKLLNVNINDEIDISFLQNDEYKLFISDINSQGPENVTISLKYNDELYIFQDSSQVIVRYNANDIVTLIQNTNLGTLDDLENITILNKVKELNPIFARYSNVNNSIIELNSLSQATIRNNSLNNAQTLTFSIENINSIVKVTKIGDISNYNDNNPNEQIISLLLSKNKLLELTEKSNLKIENIRYPSFDINQQTIANVKFDLSITGFTNSVEMSFNIKRQNISTAINITNHNLGELYWITADEIINAIQNRITNENIKSNINYSSPTYEQIELTAKPESKVFYGNVIIRYKTLFKKDSGFNIENTQNGSATAVSFESKQNLGWKVGASNKPWITPQSSFSLKYPIPLSLDEAKNYKQNVELNLTTRPKKISGSEEVSASFLKNGERTNIITENLDQISTNDNYKLFRDSTNGTQFNVPFLEVSWFKCRSKVSYSFKSNLYYSISKTQENNIDYLIIKVKIDSQLSSESYCNDLKSSWTVVINSIDLI
;
A
#
# COMPACT_ATOMS: atom_id res chain seq x y z
N MET A 1 -111.52 -66.61 6.23
CA MET A 1 -111.26 -65.61 5.17
C MET A 1 -112.50 -64.75 4.94
N LYS A 2 -112.32 -63.46 4.60
CA LYS A 2 -113.34 -62.40 4.41
C LYS A 2 -113.91 -61.90 5.75
N LYS A 3 -113.41 -60.85 6.40
CA LYS A 3 -113.38 -59.47 5.90
C LYS A 3 -112.29 -58.62 6.60
N VAL A 4 -111.04 -58.85 6.19
CA VAL A 4 -109.93 -57.88 6.22
C VAL A 4 -110.14 -56.74 5.18
N LEU A 5 -111.38 -56.59 4.68
CA LEU A 5 -111.89 -55.60 3.73
C LEU A 5 -113.35 -55.39 4.18
N ILE A 6 -113.68 -54.50 5.11
CA ILE A 6 -113.90 -53.05 4.95
C ILE A 6 -113.43 -52.39 6.25
N ILE A 7 -112.25 -52.78 6.70
CA ILE A 7 -111.42 -51.96 7.58
C ILE A 7 -110.86 -50.76 6.76
N SER A 8 -110.94 -50.76 5.42
CA SER A 8 -110.51 -49.62 4.58
C SER A 8 -111.60 -48.58 4.23
N GLY A 9 -112.84 -48.72 4.70
CA GLY A 9 -113.95 -47.77 4.42
C GLY A 9 -114.29 -46.83 5.57
N VAL A 10 -114.01 -47.24 6.81
CA VAL A 10 -114.14 -46.39 8.02
C VAL A 10 -112.85 -45.59 8.28
N ILE A 11 -111.74 -46.02 7.68
CA ILE A 11 -110.45 -45.31 7.71
C ILE A 11 -110.46 -44.02 6.85
N THR A 12 -111.36 -43.88 5.87
CA THR A 12 -111.38 -42.67 5.03
C THR A 12 -112.27 -41.53 5.57
N ILE A 13 -113.12 -41.80 6.57
CA ILE A 13 -113.96 -40.77 7.21
C ILE A 13 -113.44 -40.42 8.63
N ALA A 14 -112.70 -41.31 9.30
CA ALA A 14 -112.03 -41.00 10.56
C ALA A 14 -110.73 -40.19 10.40
N PHE A 15 -110.05 -40.27 9.25
CA PHE A 15 -108.87 -39.43 8.98
C PHE A 15 -109.24 -37.98 8.59
N GLY A 16 -110.43 -37.70 8.07
CA GLY A 16 -110.86 -36.33 7.70
C GLY A 16 -111.14 -35.39 8.89
N LEU A 17 -111.46 -35.93 10.07
CA LEU A 17 -111.81 -35.13 11.26
C LEU A 17 -110.67 -34.99 12.28
N ILE A 18 -109.60 -35.78 12.15
CA ILE A 18 -108.39 -35.68 13.00
C ILE A 18 -107.22 -35.08 12.23
N VAL A 19 -107.10 -35.30 10.92
CA VAL A 19 -105.98 -34.79 10.12
C VAL A 19 -106.11 -33.30 9.79
N THR A 20 -107.31 -32.75 9.69
CA THR A 20 -107.49 -31.32 9.33
C THR A 20 -107.07 -30.36 10.46
N PRO A 21 -107.39 -30.61 11.75
CA PRO A 21 -106.82 -29.85 12.87
C PRO A 21 -105.30 -30.07 13.02
N SER A 22 -104.80 -31.29 12.79
CA SER A 22 -103.37 -31.59 12.92
C SER A 22 -102.52 -31.11 11.74
N LEU A 23 -103.07 -30.96 10.52
CA LEU A 23 -102.45 -30.25 9.40
C LEU A 23 -102.43 -28.74 9.62
N LEU A 24 -103.45 -28.16 10.27
CA LEU A 24 -103.42 -26.74 10.67
C LEU A 24 -102.40 -26.48 11.79
N VAL A 25 -102.28 -27.40 12.75
CA VAL A 25 -101.22 -27.36 13.78
C VAL A 25 -99.85 -27.62 13.16
N MET A 26 -99.68 -28.57 12.24
CA MET A 26 -98.41 -28.79 11.53
C MET A 26 -98.05 -27.66 10.56
N GLN A 27 -99.00 -27.04 9.85
CA GLN A 27 -98.71 -25.86 9.03
C GLN A 27 -98.43 -24.62 9.90
N GLY A 28 -99.04 -24.51 11.07
CA GLY A 28 -98.66 -23.54 12.10
C GLY A 28 -97.26 -23.79 12.67
N PHE A 29 -96.91 -25.05 12.92
CA PHE A 29 -95.59 -25.48 13.41
C PHE A 29 -94.49 -25.27 12.35
N VAL A 30 -94.76 -25.64 11.09
CA VAL A 30 -93.86 -25.43 9.95
C VAL A 30 -93.71 -23.93 9.61
N LYS A 31 -94.77 -23.12 9.69
CA LYS A 31 -94.64 -21.64 9.58
C LYS A 31 -93.92 -21.00 10.77
N SER A 32 -93.99 -21.59 11.97
CA SER A 32 -93.21 -21.14 13.13
C SER A 32 -91.72 -21.51 12.98
N LEU A 33 -91.43 -22.64 12.32
CA LEU A 33 -90.09 -23.09 11.96
C LEU A 33 -89.53 -22.39 10.72
N GLU A 34 -90.34 -21.88 9.79
CA GLU A 34 -89.86 -21.06 8.65
C GLU A 34 -89.55 -19.61 9.07
N LYS A 35 -90.08 -19.15 10.20
CA LYS A 35 -89.65 -17.91 10.86
C LYS A 35 -88.38 -18.08 11.70
N TYR A 36 -87.78 -19.27 11.65
CA TYR A 36 -86.49 -19.61 12.26
C TYR A 36 -85.34 -19.09 11.38
N ARG A 37 -84.96 -17.84 11.62
CA ARG A 37 -83.56 -17.42 11.47
C ARG A 37 -83.04 -17.14 12.87
N PRO A 38 -82.23 -18.03 13.48
CA PRO A 38 -81.36 -17.56 14.54
C PRO A 38 -80.44 -16.50 13.89
N ASP A 39 -80.38 -15.33 14.49
CA ASP A 39 -79.37 -14.33 14.13
C ASP A 39 -78.00 -14.98 14.29
N THR A 40 -77.35 -15.33 13.19
CA THR A 40 -76.02 -15.98 13.17
C THR A 40 -74.89 -14.98 13.40
N ASN A 41 -75.15 -13.88 14.11
CA ASN A 41 -74.21 -12.76 14.28
C ASN A 41 -73.96 -12.35 15.74
N GLU A 42 -74.09 -13.26 16.71
CA GLU A 42 -73.53 -13.05 18.05
C GLU A 42 -72.43 -14.07 18.31
N LYS A 43 -71.21 -13.57 18.53
CA LYS A 43 -70.04 -14.37 18.91
C LYS A 43 -70.37 -15.12 20.20
N GLU A 44 -69.97 -16.40 20.24
CA GLU A 44 -70.07 -17.28 21.40
C GLU A 44 -69.31 -16.67 22.60
N ASP A 45 -70.05 -16.11 23.56
CA ASP A 45 -69.55 -15.78 24.88
C ASP A 45 -69.57 -17.03 25.77
N GLY A 46 -68.39 -17.42 26.28
CA GLY A 46 -68.10 -18.24 27.47
C GLY A 46 -69.04 -19.39 27.83
N VAL A 47 -68.59 -20.63 27.60
CA VAL A 47 -69.27 -21.87 27.99
C VAL A 47 -69.46 -21.96 29.51
N VAL A 48 -70.72 -21.98 29.96
CA VAL A 48 -71.10 -22.43 31.30
C VAL A 48 -72.17 -23.52 31.18
N GLY A 49 -71.79 -24.77 31.51
CA GLY A 49 -72.67 -25.87 31.93
C GLY A 49 -73.34 -26.73 30.85
N ASP A 50 -72.93 -28.00 30.76
CA ASP A 50 -73.37 -29.06 29.83
C ASP A 50 -74.81 -29.60 30.00
N ASN A 51 -75.74 -28.85 30.61
CA ASN A 51 -77.16 -29.24 30.64
C ASN A 51 -77.98 -28.44 29.61
N VAL A 52 -77.56 -28.50 28.35
CA VAL A 52 -78.26 -27.86 27.22
C VAL A 52 -79.53 -28.62 26.85
N HIS A 53 -79.67 -29.89 27.22
CA HIS A 53 -80.82 -30.69 26.83
C HIS A 53 -82.15 -30.26 27.50
N ASP A 54 -82.08 -29.59 28.67
CA ASP A 54 -83.25 -29.20 29.49
C ASP A 54 -83.65 -27.72 29.40
N SER A 55 -82.91 -26.90 28.64
CA SER A 55 -83.20 -25.47 28.50
C SER A 55 -83.87 -25.13 27.15
N ASN A 56 -84.75 -24.13 27.11
CA ASN A 56 -85.54 -23.73 25.93
C ASN A 56 -86.68 -24.70 25.50
N GLN A 57 -87.26 -25.48 26.42
CA GLN A 57 -88.29 -26.48 26.12
C GLN A 57 -89.74 -25.94 26.04
N GLY A 58 -89.93 -24.61 26.03
CA GLY A 58 -91.26 -23.98 26.01
C GLY A 58 -91.88 -23.77 24.63
N PHE A 59 -93.21 -23.63 24.59
CA PHE A 59 -93.94 -23.18 23.38
C PHE A 59 -94.13 -21.65 23.32
N GLU A 60 -93.82 -20.94 24.40
CA GLU A 60 -93.93 -19.49 24.51
C GLU A 60 -92.55 -18.83 24.63
N ASN A 61 -92.39 -17.67 23.98
CA ASN A 61 -91.14 -16.91 24.03
C ASN A 61 -90.98 -16.27 25.41
N ILE A 62 -89.78 -16.34 26.00
CA ILE A 62 -89.46 -15.75 27.32
C ILE A 62 -89.86 -14.27 27.43
N ASN A 63 -89.89 -13.52 26.33
CA ASN A 63 -90.30 -12.11 26.30
C ASN A 63 -91.76 -11.89 26.73
N ILE A 64 -92.63 -12.89 26.64
CA ILE A 64 -94.03 -12.77 27.09
C ILE A 64 -94.13 -12.55 28.61
N LEU A 65 -93.10 -12.93 29.35
CA LEU A 65 -93.05 -12.80 30.81
C LEU A 65 -92.83 -11.36 31.29
N ASN A 66 -92.50 -10.41 30.38
CA ASN A 66 -92.22 -9.00 30.70
C ASN A 66 -91.28 -8.86 31.92
N LEU A 67 -90.17 -9.61 31.90
CA LEU A 67 -89.22 -9.65 33.00
C LEU A 67 -88.56 -8.28 33.21
N ASN A 68 -88.42 -7.88 34.47
CA ASN A 68 -87.52 -6.82 34.86
C ASN A 68 -86.07 -7.26 34.61
N THR A 69 -85.44 -6.59 33.65
CA THR A 69 -84.06 -6.83 33.22
C THR A 69 -83.05 -5.97 33.97
N ASN A 70 -83.46 -5.12 34.90
CA ASN A 70 -82.55 -4.43 35.82
C ASN A 70 -82.64 -5.10 37.20
N LEU A 71 -81.60 -5.87 37.54
CA LEU A 71 -81.49 -6.63 38.78
C LEU A 71 -80.83 -5.83 39.92
N GLY A 72 -80.58 -4.54 39.68
CA GLY A 72 -79.99 -3.63 40.66
C GLY A 72 -78.57 -4.01 41.04
N GLU A 73 -78.19 -3.64 42.26
CA GLU A 73 -76.89 -3.92 42.83
C GLU A 73 -76.84 -5.35 43.39
N ILE A 74 -75.72 -6.06 43.16
CA ILE A 74 -75.50 -7.43 43.58
C ILE A 74 -74.14 -7.55 44.28
N SER A 75 -74.10 -8.26 45.41
CA SER A 75 -72.90 -8.50 46.23
C SER A 75 -72.41 -9.95 46.20
N ASP A 76 -73.12 -10.85 45.53
CA ASP A 76 -72.66 -12.19 45.27
C ASP A 76 -73.09 -12.58 43.86
N VAL A 77 -72.12 -12.78 42.99
CA VAL A 77 -72.34 -13.07 41.57
C VAL A 77 -72.30 -14.57 41.27
N SER A 78 -72.35 -15.43 42.30
CA SER A 78 -72.54 -16.86 42.10
C SER A 78 -73.90 -17.17 41.45
N ASN A 79 -73.95 -18.26 40.69
CA ASN A 79 -75.17 -18.68 39.98
C ASN A 79 -76.40 -18.73 40.89
N ASN A 80 -76.26 -19.24 42.12
CA ASN A 80 -77.37 -19.36 43.06
C ASN A 80 -77.88 -17.98 43.50
N SER A 81 -76.98 -17.05 43.84
CA SER A 81 -77.37 -15.71 44.25
C SER A 81 -78.00 -14.91 43.10
N LEU A 82 -77.48 -15.05 41.87
CA LEU A 82 -78.07 -14.45 40.68
C LEU A 82 -79.47 -15.00 40.40
N ILE A 83 -79.68 -16.32 40.53
CA ILE A 83 -81.01 -16.94 40.35
C ILE A 83 -82.00 -16.41 41.39
N GLU A 84 -81.59 -16.32 42.67
CA GLU A 84 -82.42 -15.75 43.73
C GLU A 84 -82.78 -14.29 43.44
N ARG A 85 -81.81 -13.48 43.00
CA ARG A 85 -82.01 -12.08 42.64
C ARG A 85 -82.95 -11.91 41.46
N ILE A 86 -82.80 -12.73 40.42
CA ILE A 86 -83.72 -12.75 39.27
C ILE A 86 -85.15 -13.04 39.75
N LYS A 87 -85.35 -14.03 40.65
CA LYS A 87 -86.66 -14.38 41.22
C LYS A 87 -87.24 -13.33 42.15
N GLU A 88 -86.38 -12.58 42.85
CA GLU A 88 -86.79 -11.47 43.71
C GLU A 88 -87.41 -10.33 42.89
N TYR A 89 -86.74 -9.89 41.83
CA TYR A 89 -87.24 -8.84 40.93
C TYR A 89 -88.35 -9.31 39.99
N ASN A 90 -88.47 -10.62 39.79
CA ASN A 90 -89.45 -11.22 38.89
C ASN A 90 -90.26 -12.30 39.63
N SER A 91 -91.28 -11.86 40.37
CA SER A 91 -92.14 -12.76 41.17
C SER A 91 -92.78 -13.89 40.36
N VAL A 92 -93.00 -13.68 39.05
CA VAL A 92 -93.49 -14.70 38.10
C VAL A 92 -92.55 -15.91 37.95
N LEU A 93 -91.27 -15.76 38.30
CA LEU A 93 -90.24 -16.78 38.18
C LEU A 93 -89.98 -17.58 39.47
N LYS A 94 -90.62 -17.26 40.61
CA LYS A 94 -90.31 -17.86 41.93
C LYS A 94 -90.26 -19.40 41.91
N ASN A 95 -91.25 -20.03 41.25
CA ASN A 95 -91.40 -21.48 41.15
C ASN A 95 -90.85 -22.08 39.84
N LYS A 96 -90.05 -21.32 39.08
CA LYS A 96 -89.44 -21.77 37.82
C LYS A 96 -87.97 -22.10 38.02
N THR A 97 -87.46 -23.07 37.26
CA THR A 97 -86.01 -23.31 37.17
C THR A 97 -85.39 -22.32 36.20
N ILE A 98 -84.28 -21.69 36.61
CA ILE A 98 -83.54 -20.70 35.83
C ILE A 98 -82.16 -21.27 35.52
N TYR A 99 -81.73 -21.16 34.26
CA TYR A 99 -80.44 -21.66 33.80
C TYR A 99 -79.59 -20.48 33.33
N ILE A 100 -78.45 -20.24 34.00
CA ILE A 100 -77.49 -19.23 33.58
C ILE A 100 -76.73 -19.75 32.35
N LYS A 101 -76.67 -18.94 31.30
CA LYS A 101 -76.07 -19.27 30.00
C LYS A 101 -74.87 -18.40 29.63
N GLY A 102 -74.68 -17.28 30.32
CA GLY A 102 -73.51 -16.40 30.14
C GLY A 102 -73.47 -15.35 31.23
N LEU A 103 -72.27 -14.92 31.62
CA LEU A 103 -72.08 -14.03 32.76
C LEU A 103 -70.89 -13.08 32.52
N SER A 104 -71.14 -11.78 32.69
CA SER A 104 -70.12 -10.72 32.71
C SER A 104 -70.35 -9.82 33.92
N LEU A 105 -69.45 -8.86 34.20
CA LEU A 105 -69.58 -7.99 35.39
C LEU A 105 -70.82 -7.09 35.40
N LYS A 106 -71.52 -6.97 34.28
CA LYS A 106 -72.68 -6.07 34.14
C LYS A 106 -73.95 -6.80 33.73
N LYS A 107 -73.83 -8.06 33.29
CA LYS A 107 -74.93 -8.78 32.64
C LYS A 107 -74.93 -10.26 32.96
N VAL A 108 -76.12 -10.82 33.12
CA VAL A 108 -76.39 -12.25 33.20
C VAL A 108 -77.34 -12.65 32.08
N LYS A 109 -76.91 -13.58 31.23
CA LYS A 109 -77.74 -14.20 30.19
C LYS A 109 -78.31 -15.49 30.75
N PHE A 110 -79.63 -15.66 30.72
CA PHE A 110 -80.28 -16.84 31.27
C PHE A 110 -81.50 -17.30 30.45
N THR A 111 -81.92 -18.54 30.69
CA THR A 111 -83.16 -19.12 30.20
C THR A 111 -84.02 -19.59 31.36
N VAL A 112 -85.32 -19.77 31.09
CA VAL A 112 -86.31 -20.17 32.09
C VAL A 112 -87.00 -21.45 31.60
N GLU A 113 -87.18 -22.40 32.51
CA GLU A 113 -87.89 -23.65 32.27
C GLU A 113 -89.31 -23.43 31.72
N ASN A 114 -89.69 -24.21 30.70
CA ASN A 114 -90.96 -24.11 29.94
C ASN A 114 -91.13 -22.85 29.06
N TYR A 115 -90.07 -22.08 28.83
CA TYR A 115 -90.05 -20.98 27.84
C TYR A 115 -88.93 -21.22 26.81
N PHE A 116 -89.05 -20.63 25.61
CA PHE A 116 -87.98 -20.61 24.62
C PHE A 116 -87.39 -19.19 24.45
N GLY A 117 -86.08 -19.10 24.18
CA GLY A 117 -85.35 -17.84 24.02
C GLY A 117 -84.53 -17.45 25.26
N THR A 118 -83.58 -16.54 25.10
CA THR A 118 -82.72 -16.04 26.18
C THR A 118 -83.13 -14.63 26.61
N THR A 119 -83.05 -14.35 27.91
CA THR A 119 -83.15 -12.99 28.46
C THR A 119 -81.80 -12.56 29.03
N VAL A 120 -81.53 -11.26 28.97
CA VAL A 120 -80.34 -10.65 29.57
C VAL A 120 -80.79 -9.73 30.70
N GLY A 121 -80.40 -10.06 31.93
CA GLY A 121 -80.49 -9.17 33.08
C GLY A 121 -79.21 -8.33 33.18
N SER A 122 -79.36 -7.05 33.43
CA SER A 122 -78.29 -6.11 33.79
C SER A 122 -78.23 -5.96 35.30
N PHE A 123 -77.01 -5.86 35.85
CA PHE A 123 -76.76 -5.64 37.27
C PHE A 123 -75.49 -4.80 37.45
N GLU A 124 -75.33 -4.24 38.64
CA GLU A 124 -74.09 -3.58 39.07
C GLU A 124 -73.46 -4.40 40.21
N VAL A 125 -72.17 -4.73 40.09
CA VAL A 125 -71.42 -5.36 41.19
C VAL A 125 -71.15 -4.30 42.26
N SER A 126 -71.59 -4.58 43.49
CA SER A 126 -71.47 -3.66 44.63
C SER A 126 -70.03 -3.32 45.04
N SER A 127 -69.13 -4.31 44.99
CA SER A 127 -67.74 -4.15 45.40
C SER A 127 -66.79 -5.20 44.78
N LEU A 128 -65.51 -4.87 44.69
CA LEU A 128 -64.46 -5.83 44.33
C LEU A 128 -64.26 -6.87 45.43
N ASP A 129 -64.46 -6.49 46.71
CA ASP A 129 -64.40 -7.42 47.84
C ASP A 129 -65.44 -8.55 47.73
N ALA A 130 -66.65 -8.22 47.29
CA ALA A 130 -67.69 -9.19 46.98
C ALA A 130 -67.30 -10.15 45.83
N LEU A 131 -66.57 -9.63 44.85
CA LEU A 131 -66.18 -10.35 43.63
C LEU A 131 -64.99 -11.29 43.88
N ILE A 132 -63.96 -10.83 44.60
CA ILE A 132 -62.69 -11.53 44.82
C ILE A 132 -62.53 -11.82 46.33
N LYS A 133 -63.12 -12.94 46.76
CA LYS A 133 -63.16 -13.35 48.17
C LYS A 133 -61.82 -13.92 48.65
N ILE A 134 -61.13 -14.69 47.80
CA ILE A 134 -59.80 -15.24 48.09
C ILE A 134 -58.73 -14.31 47.52
N ARG A 135 -57.96 -13.69 48.41
CA ARG A 135 -56.96 -12.65 48.08
C ARG A 135 -55.51 -13.14 48.08
N GLN A 136 -55.25 -14.35 48.60
CA GLN A 136 -53.94 -14.97 48.58
C GLN A 136 -53.77 -15.81 47.32
N LEU A 137 -53.12 -15.25 46.31
CA LEU A 137 -52.89 -15.91 45.02
C LEU A 137 -51.86 -17.03 45.11
N GLY A 138 -51.00 -16.98 46.14
CA GLY A 138 -49.90 -17.91 46.33
C GLY A 138 -48.79 -17.71 45.30
N SER A 139 -48.15 -18.81 44.90
CA SER A 139 -47.03 -18.77 43.95
C SER A 139 -47.49 -18.48 42.52
N LEU A 140 -46.94 -17.44 41.90
CA LEU A 140 -47.21 -17.08 40.51
C LEU A 140 -46.00 -17.38 39.62
N LYS A 141 -46.26 -18.07 38.49
CA LYS A 141 -45.25 -18.37 37.47
C LYS A 141 -44.85 -17.13 36.66
N ASN A 142 -45.79 -16.19 36.45
CA ASN A 142 -45.51 -14.88 35.90
C ASN A 142 -46.59 -13.87 36.34
N ILE A 143 -46.29 -12.58 36.23
CA ILE A 143 -47.17 -11.47 36.62
C ILE A 143 -47.97 -10.87 35.45
N LYS A 144 -48.13 -11.58 34.33
CA LYS A 144 -48.96 -11.10 33.23
C LYS A 144 -50.40 -10.97 33.70
N TYR A 145 -51.08 -9.93 33.22
CA TYR A 145 -52.49 -9.65 33.49
C TYR A 145 -53.36 -10.92 33.41
N ASN A 146 -53.32 -11.65 32.29
CA ASN A 146 -54.10 -12.87 32.11
C ASN A 146 -53.74 -13.98 33.11
N THR A 147 -52.46 -14.11 33.50
CA THR A 147 -52.06 -15.12 34.50
C THR A 147 -52.63 -14.77 35.88
N ILE A 148 -52.64 -13.49 36.24
CA ILE A 148 -53.23 -13.00 37.49
C ILE A 148 -54.75 -13.22 37.47
N ILE A 149 -55.43 -12.84 36.39
CA ILE A 149 -56.89 -13.02 36.21
C ILE A 149 -57.29 -14.49 36.29
N GLU A 150 -56.61 -15.38 35.56
CA GLU A 150 -56.91 -16.81 35.59
C GLU A 150 -56.64 -17.41 36.97
N LYS A 151 -55.61 -16.93 37.70
CA LYS A 151 -55.39 -17.36 39.09
C LYS A 151 -56.50 -16.89 40.03
N ILE A 152 -56.99 -15.68 39.86
CA ILE A 152 -58.14 -15.15 40.61
C ILE A 152 -59.38 -16.00 40.35
N LYS A 153 -59.65 -16.37 39.09
CA LYS A 153 -60.76 -17.24 38.70
C LYS A 153 -60.64 -18.65 39.26
N GLU A 154 -59.44 -19.24 39.22
CA GLU A 154 -59.14 -20.56 39.79
C GLU A 154 -59.49 -20.59 41.29
N LEU A 155 -59.08 -19.55 42.02
CA LEU A 155 -59.29 -19.45 43.46
C LEU A 155 -60.71 -19.01 43.84
N ASN A 156 -61.46 -18.39 42.93
CA ASN A 156 -62.82 -17.92 43.18
C ASN A 156 -63.79 -18.58 42.17
N PRO A 157 -64.22 -19.84 42.40
CA PRO A 157 -65.06 -20.58 41.43
C PRO A 157 -66.38 -19.90 41.04
N GLY A 158 -66.90 -19.01 41.89
CA GLY A 158 -68.11 -18.22 41.62
C GLY A 158 -67.98 -17.25 40.44
N ILE A 159 -66.75 -16.94 40.01
CA ILE A 159 -66.45 -16.02 38.90
C ILE A 159 -65.66 -16.68 37.77
N SER A 160 -65.49 -18.01 37.79
CA SER A 160 -64.64 -18.74 36.85
C SER A 160 -65.09 -18.62 35.37
N GLY A 161 -66.41 -18.51 35.15
CA GLY A 161 -67.01 -18.32 33.83
C GLY A 161 -67.19 -16.86 33.40
N MET A 162 -66.68 -15.90 34.17
CA MET A 162 -66.83 -14.47 33.86
C MET A 162 -65.70 -13.95 32.99
N ASP A 163 -66.04 -13.09 32.02
CA ASP A 163 -65.07 -12.20 31.39
C ASP A 163 -65.16 -10.82 32.05
N PHE A 164 -64.06 -10.45 32.72
CA PHE A 164 -63.84 -9.14 33.32
C PHE A 164 -62.47 -8.57 32.97
N SER A 165 -61.83 -9.13 31.94
CA SER A 165 -60.49 -8.76 31.52
C SER A 165 -60.39 -7.28 31.10
N ASN A 166 -61.50 -6.66 30.68
CA ASN A 166 -61.54 -5.25 30.29
C ASN A 166 -62.12 -4.31 31.36
N ASP A 167 -62.62 -4.84 32.48
CA ASP A 167 -63.31 -4.05 33.50
C ASP A 167 -62.45 -3.79 34.75
N LEU A 168 -61.33 -4.52 34.91
CA LEU A 168 -60.39 -4.35 36.00
C LEU A 168 -59.10 -3.68 35.53
N ASP A 169 -58.51 -2.90 36.43
CA ASP A 169 -57.15 -2.41 36.35
C ASP A 169 -56.31 -3.17 37.40
N ILE A 170 -55.19 -3.74 36.97
CA ILE A 170 -54.30 -4.55 37.81
C ILE A 170 -52.94 -3.87 37.84
N LYS A 171 -52.48 -3.52 39.04
CA LYS A 171 -51.19 -2.87 39.26
C LYS A 171 -50.33 -3.65 40.24
N VAL A 172 -49.16 -4.10 39.81
CA VAL A 172 -48.19 -4.74 40.70
C VAL A 172 -47.48 -3.67 41.53
N LYS A 173 -47.64 -3.71 42.86
CA LYS A 173 -47.13 -2.68 43.78
C LYS A 173 -45.75 -3.00 44.36
N SER A 174 -45.46 -4.28 44.54
CA SER A 174 -44.21 -4.77 45.12
C SER A 174 -44.01 -6.24 44.71
N LEU A 175 -42.91 -6.86 45.16
CA LEU A 175 -42.66 -8.29 44.93
C LEU A 175 -43.70 -9.24 45.54
N ASN A 176 -44.60 -8.76 46.40
CA ASN A 176 -45.59 -9.60 47.09
C ASN A 176 -47.02 -9.06 47.06
N GLN A 177 -47.26 -7.92 46.40
CA GLN A 177 -48.54 -7.25 46.41
C GLN A 177 -49.00 -6.80 45.01
N ILE A 178 -50.26 -7.08 44.70
CA ILE A 178 -50.98 -6.61 43.52
C ILE A 178 -52.20 -5.83 43.98
N ASP A 179 -52.41 -4.64 43.45
CA ASP A 179 -53.62 -3.85 43.63
C ASP A 179 -54.56 -4.10 42.45
N ILE A 180 -55.85 -4.29 42.75
CA ILE A 180 -56.92 -4.36 41.75
C ILE A 180 -57.93 -3.26 42.01
N SER A 181 -58.27 -2.54 40.94
CA SER A 181 -59.30 -1.52 40.93
C SER A 181 -60.19 -1.64 39.70
N TRP A 182 -61.30 -0.90 39.69
CA TRP A 182 -62.17 -0.79 38.52
C TRP A 182 -61.52 0.05 37.41
N LYS A 183 -61.62 -0.38 36.15
CA LYS A 183 -61.25 0.44 34.99
C LYS A 183 -62.34 1.50 34.76
N ASN A 184 -61.94 2.76 34.55
CA ASN A 184 -62.81 3.95 34.45
C ASN A 184 -64.11 3.69 33.67
N ASP A 185 -65.22 3.42 34.37
CA ASP A 185 -66.63 3.57 33.93
C ASP A 185 -67.68 2.96 34.90
N THR A 186 -67.29 2.34 36.02
CA THR A 186 -68.24 1.87 37.05
C THR A 186 -68.33 2.86 38.21
N LYS A 187 -69.55 3.17 38.66
CA LYS A 187 -69.85 4.21 39.67
C LYS A 187 -69.36 3.91 41.09
N ALA A 188 -68.75 2.74 41.33
CA ALA A 188 -68.08 2.41 42.59
C ALA A 188 -66.73 3.16 42.68
N LYS A 189 -66.79 4.41 43.12
CA LYS A 189 -65.62 5.30 43.27
C LYS A 189 -64.55 4.67 44.17
N ASN A 190 -63.34 4.50 43.63
CA ASN A 190 -62.05 4.34 44.33
C ASN A 190 -61.85 3.09 45.19
N GLU A 191 -62.59 2.01 44.95
CA GLU A 191 -62.28 0.74 45.62
C GLU A 191 -61.01 0.12 45.03
N VAL A 192 -60.02 -0.11 45.90
CA VAL A 192 -58.78 -0.84 45.59
C VAL A 192 -58.71 -2.00 46.55
N ILE A 193 -58.64 -3.23 46.03
CA ILE A 193 -58.34 -4.42 46.84
C ILE A 193 -56.88 -4.82 46.64
N GLN A 194 -56.27 -5.33 47.71
CA GLN A 194 -54.90 -5.82 47.70
C GLN A 194 -54.90 -7.34 47.67
N LEU A 195 -54.16 -7.91 46.73
CA LEU A 195 -53.91 -9.33 46.61
C LEU A 195 -52.46 -9.63 46.98
N GLU A 196 -52.27 -10.70 47.75
CA GLU A 196 -50.97 -11.20 48.13
C GLU A 196 -50.51 -12.28 47.14
N TYR A 197 -49.27 -12.18 46.67
CA TYR A 197 -48.69 -13.18 45.77
C TYR A 197 -47.22 -13.43 46.09
N LYS A 198 -46.65 -14.49 45.50
CA LYS A 198 -45.21 -14.79 45.60
C LYS A 198 -44.66 -15.14 44.21
N PRO A 199 -43.77 -14.33 43.62
CA PRO A 199 -43.07 -14.70 42.40
C PRO A 199 -42.10 -15.84 42.70
N ILE A 200 -42.13 -16.89 41.88
CA ILE A 200 -41.26 -18.06 42.07
C ILE A 200 -39.85 -17.84 41.52
N SER A 201 -39.66 -16.94 40.55
CA SER A 201 -38.36 -16.57 39.99
C SER A 201 -38.32 -15.12 39.53
N LEU A 202 -37.11 -14.61 39.25
CA LEU A 202 -36.95 -13.30 38.60
C LEU A 202 -37.56 -13.29 37.18
N GLU A 203 -37.58 -14.44 36.50
CA GLU A 203 -38.26 -14.61 35.21
C GLU A 203 -39.78 -14.45 35.32
N SER A 204 -40.36 -14.71 36.50
CA SER A 204 -41.78 -14.46 36.77
C SER A 204 -42.12 -12.97 36.74
N ILE A 205 -41.14 -12.10 36.93
CA ILE A 205 -41.30 -10.64 36.94
C ILE A 205 -40.86 -10.05 35.60
N LEU A 206 -39.66 -10.42 35.14
CA LEU A 206 -39.05 -9.96 33.90
C LEU A 206 -39.44 -10.90 32.75
N VAL A 207 -40.65 -10.75 32.24
CA VAL A 207 -41.22 -11.66 31.24
C VAL A 207 -40.63 -11.42 29.85
N THR A 208 -40.43 -10.15 29.46
CA THR A 208 -39.74 -9.74 28.23
C THR A 208 -38.25 -9.58 28.52
N ARG A 209 -37.41 -10.38 27.86
CA ARG A 209 -35.97 -10.47 28.16
C ARG A 209 -35.08 -10.26 26.96
N ASP A 210 -35.67 -10.04 25.80
CA ASP A 210 -34.97 -9.66 24.59
C ASP A 210 -35.06 -8.13 24.46
N LEU A 211 -33.90 -7.47 24.48
CA LEU A 211 -33.78 -6.02 24.39
C LEU A 211 -33.63 -5.52 22.95
N GLY A 212 -33.44 -6.44 21.99
CA GLY A 212 -33.16 -6.14 20.59
C GLY A 212 -31.72 -5.68 20.33
N GLU A 213 -31.53 -4.99 19.20
CA GLU A 213 -30.22 -4.46 18.79
C GLU A 213 -29.79 -3.26 19.64
N THR A 214 -28.49 -3.15 19.91
CA THR A 214 -27.92 -2.07 20.72
C THR A 214 -26.49 -1.73 20.37
N ASN A 215 -26.14 -0.46 20.61
CA ASN A 215 -24.77 0.04 20.59
C ASN A 215 -24.26 0.41 22.00
N ASP A 216 -25.02 0.05 23.04
CA ASP A 216 -24.68 0.26 24.44
C ASP A 216 -24.98 -1.03 25.22
N ILE A 217 -23.96 -1.57 25.87
CA ILE A 217 -24.02 -2.79 26.68
C ILE A 217 -23.67 -2.51 28.14
N SER A 218 -23.73 -1.25 28.56
CA SER A 218 -23.54 -0.86 29.96
C SER A 218 -24.67 -1.39 30.84
N GLU A 219 -24.36 -1.65 32.12
CA GLU A 219 -25.37 -2.06 33.11
C GLU A 219 -26.54 -1.07 33.15
N ASN A 220 -26.25 0.24 33.10
CA ASN A 220 -27.28 1.28 33.12
C ASN A 220 -28.21 1.20 31.91
N TRP A 221 -27.67 1.01 30.70
CA TRP A 221 -28.53 0.85 29.52
C TRP A 221 -29.37 -0.43 29.60
N ILE A 222 -28.73 -1.56 29.93
CA ILE A 222 -29.39 -2.88 29.99
C ILE A 222 -30.53 -2.86 30.99
N THR A 223 -30.28 -2.39 32.22
CA THR A 223 -31.29 -2.38 33.29
C THR A 223 -32.44 -1.43 32.99
N ASN A 224 -32.18 -0.22 32.50
CA ASN A 224 -33.23 0.73 32.11
C ASN A 224 -34.06 0.22 30.92
N LYS A 225 -33.40 -0.36 29.90
CA LYS A 225 -34.10 -0.93 28.75
C LYS A 225 -34.96 -2.13 29.17
N LEU A 226 -34.43 -2.99 30.05
CA LEU A 226 -35.14 -4.14 30.60
C LEU A 226 -36.38 -3.74 31.41
N LEU A 227 -36.28 -2.68 32.22
CA LEU A 227 -37.43 -2.10 32.91
C LEU A 227 -38.49 -1.63 31.90
N ASN A 228 -38.08 -0.83 30.91
CA ASN A 228 -38.99 -0.24 29.93
C ASN A 228 -39.73 -1.29 29.08
N VAL A 229 -39.07 -2.38 28.63
CA VAL A 229 -39.73 -3.41 27.81
C VAL A 229 -40.73 -4.28 28.59
N ASN A 230 -40.69 -4.23 29.93
CA ASN A 230 -41.61 -4.94 30.81
C ASN A 230 -42.66 -3.99 31.44
N ILE A 231 -42.80 -2.77 30.94
CA ILE A 231 -43.87 -1.83 31.30
C ILE A 231 -44.76 -1.64 30.07
N ASN A 232 -45.93 -2.28 30.07
CA ASN A 232 -46.95 -2.21 29.03
C ASN A 232 -48.33 -2.61 29.59
N ASP A 233 -49.37 -2.62 28.76
CA ASP A 233 -50.74 -2.93 29.20
C ASP A 233 -50.93 -4.35 29.76
N GLU A 234 -50.02 -5.30 29.48
CA GLU A 234 -50.08 -6.67 30.00
C GLU A 234 -49.23 -6.90 31.25
N ILE A 235 -48.23 -6.04 31.51
CA ILE A 235 -47.22 -6.18 32.58
C ILE A 235 -46.82 -4.79 33.07
N ASP A 236 -46.97 -4.53 34.37
CA ASP A 236 -46.47 -3.31 35.01
C ASP A 236 -45.46 -3.67 36.11
N ILE A 237 -44.16 -3.45 35.85
CA ILE A 237 -43.08 -3.58 36.85
C ILE A 237 -42.54 -2.24 37.33
N SER A 238 -43.30 -1.15 37.20
CA SER A 238 -42.87 0.20 37.60
C SER A 238 -42.41 0.27 39.07
N PHE A 239 -42.88 -0.62 39.93
CA PHE A 239 -42.42 -0.70 41.32
C PHE A 239 -40.91 -0.98 41.46
N LEU A 240 -40.27 -1.64 40.47
CA LEU A 240 -38.82 -1.87 40.46
C LEU A 240 -38.01 -0.60 40.17
N GLN A 241 -38.65 0.53 39.88
CA GLN A 241 -37.99 1.84 39.75
C GLN A 241 -37.83 2.56 41.10
N ASN A 242 -38.39 2.02 42.19
CA ASN A 242 -38.17 2.55 43.53
C ASN A 242 -36.73 2.27 44.00
N ASP A 243 -36.15 3.17 44.78
CA ASP A 243 -34.76 3.12 45.29
C ASP A 243 -34.46 1.85 46.11
N GLU A 244 -35.49 1.21 46.67
CA GLU A 244 -35.36 -0.07 47.38
C GLU A 244 -34.98 -1.23 46.46
N TYR A 245 -35.25 -1.14 45.15
CA TYR A 245 -34.98 -2.20 44.18
C TYR A 245 -33.84 -1.80 43.24
N LYS A 246 -32.91 -2.74 43.00
CA LYS A 246 -31.83 -2.53 42.04
C LYS A 246 -31.58 -3.76 41.20
N LEU A 247 -31.82 -3.64 39.90
CA LEU A 247 -31.34 -4.60 38.91
C LEU A 247 -29.85 -4.35 38.66
N PHE A 248 -29.07 -5.41 38.53
CA PHE A 248 -27.63 -5.32 38.27
C PHE A 248 -27.12 -6.55 37.52
N ILE A 249 -25.96 -6.42 36.88
CA ILE A 249 -25.28 -7.53 36.24
C ILE A 249 -24.67 -8.42 37.32
N SER A 250 -25.21 -9.62 37.46
CA SER A 250 -24.83 -10.57 38.51
C SER A 250 -23.40 -11.11 38.38
N ASP A 251 -22.92 -11.24 37.15
CA ASP A 251 -21.53 -11.60 36.85
C ASP A 251 -21.05 -10.86 35.59
N ILE A 252 -20.33 -9.76 35.80
CA ILE A 252 -19.74 -8.95 34.73
C ILE A 252 -18.76 -9.77 33.89
N ASN A 253 -18.11 -10.76 34.51
CA ASN A 253 -17.19 -11.67 33.82
C ASN A 253 -17.94 -12.76 33.05
N SER A 254 -19.26 -12.84 33.08
CA SER A 254 -20.03 -13.73 32.20
C SER A 254 -20.64 -13.02 30.99
N GLN A 255 -20.63 -11.68 30.98
CA GLN A 255 -21.27 -10.88 29.94
C GLN A 255 -20.73 -11.24 28.54
N GLY A 256 -21.63 -11.56 27.63
CA GLY A 256 -21.33 -11.83 26.23
C GLY A 256 -21.77 -10.71 25.30
N PRO A 257 -21.46 -10.80 24.00
CA PRO A 257 -21.93 -9.84 23.00
C PRO A 257 -23.44 -9.92 22.74
N GLU A 258 -24.09 -11.02 23.15
CA GLU A 258 -25.52 -11.27 22.87
C GLU A 258 -26.37 -11.45 24.14
N ASN A 259 -25.75 -11.51 25.31
CA ASN A 259 -26.47 -11.78 26.55
C ASN A 259 -25.71 -11.37 27.81
N VAL A 260 -26.47 -11.22 28.89
CA VAL A 260 -25.95 -11.00 30.24
C VAL A 260 -26.88 -11.62 31.28
N THR A 261 -26.35 -11.97 32.45
CA THR A 261 -27.13 -12.47 33.59
C THR A 261 -27.46 -11.34 34.56
N ILE A 262 -28.74 -11.07 34.78
CA ILE A 262 -29.25 -10.04 35.70
C ILE A 262 -29.76 -10.68 37.00
N SER A 263 -29.52 -10.00 38.11
CA SER A 263 -30.11 -10.27 39.42
C SER A 263 -30.81 -9.02 39.99
N LEU A 264 -31.60 -9.23 41.04
CA LEU A 264 -32.32 -8.18 41.75
C LEU A 264 -31.79 -8.05 43.18
N LYS A 265 -31.56 -6.81 43.62
CA LYS A 265 -31.42 -6.47 45.03
C LYS A 265 -32.69 -5.84 45.58
N TYR A 266 -32.95 -6.09 46.85
CA TYR A 266 -33.93 -5.39 47.67
C TYR A 266 -33.22 -4.83 48.90
N ASN A 267 -33.27 -3.52 49.14
CA ASN A 267 -32.53 -2.83 50.19
C ASN A 267 -31.03 -3.21 50.22
N ASP A 268 -30.40 -3.16 49.05
CA ASP A 268 -28.99 -3.53 48.79
C ASP A 268 -28.59 -5.00 49.00
N GLU A 269 -29.50 -5.86 49.48
CA GLU A 269 -29.29 -7.29 49.64
C GLU A 269 -29.80 -8.09 48.43
N LEU A 270 -29.11 -9.17 48.07
CA LEU A 270 -29.53 -10.04 46.97
C LEU A 270 -30.88 -10.68 47.29
N TYR A 271 -31.89 -10.45 46.46
CA TYR A 271 -33.20 -11.05 46.65
C TYR A 271 -33.20 -12.49 46.15
N ILE A 272 -33.53 -13.44 47.04
CA ILE A 272 -33.55 -14.87 46.74
C ILE A 272 -34.96 -15.34 46.43
N PHE A 273 -35.18 -15.74 45.18
CA PHE A 273 -36.39 -16.39 44.73
C PHE A 273 -36.36 -17.90 45.00
N GLN A 274 -37.52 -18.55 44.96
CA GLN A 274 -37.66 -19.98 45.22
C GLN A 274 -36.96 -20.84 44.16
N ASP A 275 -37.11 -20.49 42.89
CA ASP A 275 -36.63 -21.30 41.76
C ASP A 275 -35.33 -20.73 41.16
N SER A 276 -35.36 -19.47 40.68
CA SER A 276 -34.18 -18.80 40.12
C SER A 276 -34.14 -17.32 40.45
N SER A 277 -33.00 -16.88 41.00
CA SER A 277 -32.71 -15.46 41.33
C SER A 277 -31.88 -14.74 40.27
N GLN A 278 -31.64 -15.42 39.15
CA GLN A 278 -30.87 -14.94 38.01
C GLN A 278 -31.69 -15.14 36.74
N VAL A 279 -31.54 -14.20 35.82
CA VAL A 279 -32.18 -14.29 34.51
C VAL A 279 -31.21 -13.91 33.41
N ILE A 280 -31.21 -14.68 32.33
CA ILE A 280 -30.47 -14.34 31.12
C ILE A 280 -31.30 -13.35 30.32
N VAL A 281 -30.72 -12.17 30.09
CA VAL A 281 -31.24 -11.12 29.22
C VAL A 281 -30.47 -11.17 27.92
N ARG A 282 -31.18 -11.11 26.79
CA ARG A 282 -30.62 -11.15 25.45
C ARG A 282 -30.64 -9.76 24.82
N TYR A 283 -29.60 -9.45 24.06
CA TYR A 283 -29.49 -8.26 23.23
C TYR A 283 -28.63 -8.60 22.01
N ASN A 284 -28.51 -7.71 21.03
CA ASN A 284 -27.64 -7.92 19.88
C ASN A 284 -26.70 -6.72 19.72
N ALA A 285 -25.47 -6.85 20.22
CA ALA A 285 -24.41 -5.87 19.98
C ALA A 285 -23.77 -6.13 18.61
N ASN A 286 -24.29 -5.47 17.57
CA ASN A 286 -23.89 -5.70 16.19
C ASN A 286 -22.75 -4.78 15.70
N ASP A 287 -22.20 -3.91 16.55
CA ASP A 287 -21.14 -2.95 16.23
C ASP A 287 -19.82 -3.30 16.94
N ILE A 288 -18.72 -3.36 16.20
CA ILE A 288 -17.39 -3.64 16.76
C ILE A 288 -16.93 -2.58 17.77
N VAL A 289 -17.36 -1.32 17.61
CA VAL A 289 -17.03 -0.21 18.52
C VAL A 289 -17.66 -0.45 19.89
N THR A 290 -18.86 -1.04 19.94
CA THR A 290 -19.55 -1.42 21.19
C THR A 290 -18.79 -2.51 21.94
N LEU A 291 -18.18 -3.43 21.21
CA LEU A 291 -17.47 -4.59 21.78
C LEU A 291 -16.00 -4.28 22.14
N ILE A 292 -15.36 -3.32 21.47
CA ILE A 292 -13.97 -2.92 21.68
C ILE A 292 -13.91 -1.50 22.25
N GLN A 293 -14.03 -1.41 23.58
CA GLN A 293 -13.96 -0.14 24.31
C GLN A 293 -12.53 0.28 24.63
N ASN A 294 -11.62 -0.69 24.84
CA ASN A 294 -10.20 -0.45 25.09
C ASN A 294 -9.42 -0.53 23.77
N THR A 295 -9.15 0.64 23.17
CA THR A 295 -8.46 0.76 21.87
C THR A 295 -6.96 0.98 21.97
N ASN A 296 -6.46 1.36 23.15
CA ASN A 296 -5.02 1.44 23.41
C ASN A 296 -4.52 0.08 23.90
N LEU A 297 -3.70 -0.59 23.08
CA LEU A 297 -3.18 -1.92 23.36
C LEU A 297 -1.90 -1.89 24.22
N GLY A 298 -1.37 -0.70 24.50
CA GLY A 298 -0.10 -0.51 25.18
C GLY A 298 1.08 -0.86 24.27
N THR A 299 2.11 -1.46 24.86
CA THR A 299 3.32 -1.88 24.15
C THR A 299 3.16 -3.28 23.59
N LEU A 300 3.50 -3.47 22.32
CA LEU A 300 3.48 -4.77 21.66
C LEU A 300 4.92 -5.24 21.34
N ASP A 301 5.13 -6.55 21.43
CA ASP A 301 6.43 -7.17 21.10
C ASP A 301 6.58 -7.44 19.60
N ASP A 302 5.48 -7.51 18.85
CA ASP A 302 5.46 -7.66 17.40
C ASP A 302 4.19 -7.05 16.78
N LEU A 303 4.16 -6.97 15.44
CA LEU A 303 3.05 -6.45 14.66
C LEU A 303 2.34 -7.54 13.85
N GLU A 304 2.42 -8.79 14.28
CA GLU A 304 1.66 -9.86 13.66
C GLU A 304 0.18 -9.72 14.03
N ASN A 305 -0.70 -9.96 13.06
CA ASN A 305 -2.15 -9.85 13.27
C ASN A 305 -2.62 -10.70 14.46
N ILE A 306 -2.01 -11.86 14.70
CA ILE A 306 -2.36 -12.73 15.83
C ILE A 306 -2.03 -12.10 17.18
N THR A 307 -0.89 -11.42 17.29
CA THR A 307 -0.44 -10.76 18.52
C THR A 307 -1.33 -9.56 18.83
N ILE A 308 -1.62 -8.73 17.82
CA ILE A 308 -2.56 -7.60 17.95
C ILE A 308 -3.94 -8.12 18.36
N LEU A 309 -4.47 -9.16 17.70
CA LEU A 309 -5.77 -9.73 18.03
C LEU A 309 -5.82 -10.30 19.45
N ASN A 310 -4.77 -11.00 19.89
CA ASN A 310 -4.69 -11.54 21.25
C ASN A 310 -4.70 -10.42 22.29
N LYS A 311 -3.98 -9.32 22.04
CA LYS A 311 -3.99 -8.17 22.94
C LYS A 311 -5.35 -7.47 22.99
N VAL A 312 -6.03 -7.35 21.84
CA VAL A 312 -7.42 -6.85 21.78
C VAL A 312 -8.35 -7.70 22.62
N LYS A 313 -8.26 -9.04 22.51
CA LYS A 313 -9.08 -9.99 23.31
C LYS A 313 -8.81 -9.89 24.81
N GLU A 314 -7.54 -9.75 25.19
CA GLU A 314 -7.12 -9.58 26.59
C GLU A 314 -7.78 -8.34 27.20
N LEU A 315 -7.73 -7.21 26.49
CA LEU A 315 -8.25 -5.92 26.97
C LEU A 315 -9.77 -5.76 26.79
N ASN A 316 -10.40 -6.59 25.96
CA ASN A 316 -11.83 -6.52 25.65
C ASN A 316 -12.48 -7.93 25.79
N PRO A 317 -12.74 -8.40 27.04
CA PRO A 317 -13.23 -9.75 27.28
C PRO A 317 -14.59 -10.08 26.63
N ILE A 318 -15.47 -9.08 26.46
CA ILE A 318 -16.77 -9.26 25.79
C ILE A 318 -16.55 -9.56 24.30
N PHE A 319 -15.66 -8.82 23.63
CA PHE A 319 -15.26 -9.09 22.25
C PHE A 319 -14.56 -10.45 22.11
N ALA A 320 -13.76 -10.86 23.09
CA ALA A 320 -13.09 -12.17 23.09
C ALA A 320 -14.07 -13.36 23.06
N ARG A 321 -15.30 -13.17 23.56
CA ARG A 321 -16.38 -14.18 23.55
C ARG A 321 -17.23 -14.15 22.30
N TYR A 322 -16.98 -13.23 21.37
CA TYR A 322 -17.69 -13.20 20.11
C TYR A 322 -17.32 -14.44 19.28
N SER A 323 -18.35 -15.15 18.79
CA SER A 323 -18.20 -16.45 18.12
C SER A 323 -17.28 -16.37 16.90
N ASN A 324 -17.30 -15.25 16.18
CA ASN A 324 -16.46 -15.01 14.99
C ASN A 324 -15.22 -14.15 15.26
N VAL A 325 -14.78 -14.01 16.52
CA VAL A 325 -13.64 -13.14 16.89
C VAL A 325 -12.35 -13.46 16.12
N ASN A 326 -12.12 -14.73 15.80
CA ASN A 326 -10.93 -15.19 15.05
C ASN A 326 -10.97 -14.81 13.56
N ASN A 327 -12.14 -14.43 13.04
CA ASN A 327 -12.30 -13.96 11.66
C ASN A 327 -12.07 -12.45 11.52
N SER A 328 -11.68 -11.77 12.59
CA SER A 328 -11.36 -10.35 12.57
C SER A 328 -10.14 -10.10 11.68
N ILE A 329 -10.24 -9.06 10.85
CA ILE A 329 -9.19 -8.62 9.95
C ILE A 329 -8.51 -7.42 10.60
N ILE A 330 -7.17 -7.45 10.64
CA ILE A 330 -6.34 -6.37 11.15
C ILE A 330 -5.53 -5.82 9.98
N GLU A 331 -5.65 -4.51 9.78
CA GLU A 331 -4.93 -3.76 8.76
C GLU A 331 -4.06 -2.72 9.46
N LEU A 332 -2.73 -2.78 9.25
CA LEU A 332 -1.80 -1.81 9.82
C LEU A 332 -1.87 -0.49 9.04
N ASN A 333 -2.15 0.61 9.73
CA ASN A 333 -2.15 1.95 9.13
C ASN A 333 -0.78 2.64 9.30
N SER A 334 -0.11 2.36 10.42
CA SER A 334 1.24 2.84 10.73
C SER A 334 1.92 1.89 11.72
N LEU A 335 3.16 2.18 12.12
CA LEU A 335 3.85 1.44 13.18
C LEU A 335 3.29 1.66 14.59
N SER A 336 2.24 2.47 14.74
CA SER A 336 1.58 2.77 16.02
C SER A 336 0.05 2.63 15.99
N GLN A 337 -0.51 2.28 14.81
CA GLN A 337 -1.96 2.23 14.62
C GLN A 337 -2.35 1.10 13.67
N ALA A 338 -3.45 0.43 14.01
CA ALA A 338 -4.12 -0.56 13.17
C ALA A 338 -5.62 -0.34 13.15
N THR A 339 -6.29 -0.83 12.12
CA THR A 339 -7.74 -0.93 12.06
C THR A 339 -8.14 -2.38 12.23
N ILE A 340 -9.06 -2.67 13.16
CA ILE A 340 -9.71 -3.97 13.27
C ILE A 340 -11.13 -3.89 12.72
N ARG A 341 -11.49 -4.89 11.90
CA ARG A 341 -12.86 -5.08 11.39
C ARG A 341 -13.26 -6.54 11.50
N ASN A 342 -14.55 -6.79 11.58
CA ASN A 342 -15.10 -8.14 11.50
C ASN A 342 -16.28 -8.12 10.53
N ASN A 343 -16.29 -8.99 9.52
CA ASN A 343 -17.33 -8.95 8.47
C ASN A 343 -18.74 -9.25 9.01
N SER A 344 -18.85 -9.79 10.22
CA SER A 344 -20.13 -10.06 10.89
C SER A 344 -20.57 -8.94 11.84
N LEU A 345 -19.77 -7.86 11.97
CA LEU A 345 -20.07 -6.68 12.77
C LEU A 345 -20.07 -5.42 11.89
N ASN A 346 -20.84 -4.44 12.30
CA ASN A 346 -20.83 -3.10 11.71
C ASN A 346 -19.56 -2.35 12.12
N ASN A 347 -19.16 -1.41 11.26
CA ASN A 347 -18.03 -0.49 11.46
C ASN A 347 -16.67 -1.18 11.62
N ALA A 348 -15.64 -0.35 11.83
CA ALA A 348 -14.28 -0.77 12.13
C ALA A 348 -13.78 0.08 13.30
N GLN A 349 -12.83 -0.46 14.06
CA GLN A 349 -12.26 0.23 15.21
C GLN A 349 -10.78 0.50 15.00
N THR A 350 -10.35 1.72 15.31
CA THR A 350 -8.93 2.08 15.31
C THR A 350 -8.29 1.70 16.62
N LEU A 351 -7.17 0.99 16.53
CA LEU A 351 -6.34 0.52 17.63
C LEU A 351 -5.05 1.34 17.65
N THR A 352 -4.57 1.67 18.85
CA THR A 352 -3.32 2.39 19.07
C THR A 352 -2.37 1.55 19.92
N PHE A 353 -1.07 1.61 19.63
CA PHE A 353 -0.04 0.86 20.36
C PHE A 353 1.34 1.51 20.20
N SER A 354 2.28 1.10 21.03
CA SER A 354 3.70 1.42 20.89
C SER A 354 4.53 0.17 20.59
N ILE A 355 5.62 0.36 19.84
CA ILE A 355 6.66 -0.66 19.63
C ILE A 355 7.98 -0.04 20.08
N GLU A 356 8.66 -0.67 21.03
CA GLU A 356 9.92 -0.13 21.56
C GLU A 356 11.15 -0.67 20.82
N ASN A 357 11.05 -1.91 20.33
CA ASN A 357 12.16 -2.65 19.75
C ASN A 357 12.06 -2.67 18.22
N ILE A 358 13.07 -2.11 17.55
CA ILE A 358 13.20 -2.11 16.10
C ILE A 358 13.20 -3.53 15.48
N ASN A 359 13.65 -4.56 16.23
CA ASN A 359 13.63 -5.96 15.76
C ASN A 359 12.21 -6.53 15.58
N SER A 360 11.20 -5.90 16.19
CA SER A 360 9.80 -6.24 15.98
C SER A 360 9.33 -5.91 14.56
N ILE A 361 10.00 -4.96 13.90
CA ILE A 361 9.65 -4.44 12.57
C ILE A 361 10.64 -4.93 11.50
N VAL A 362 11.92 -5.03 11.85
CA VAL A 362 13.00 -5.45 10.96
C VAL A 362 13.23 -6.96 11.13
N LYS A 363 12.73 -7.75 10.18
CA LYS A 363 12.84 -9.23 10.21
C LYS A 363 13.97 -9.78 9.35
N VAL A 364 14.38 -9.04 8.32
CA VAL A 364 15.43 -9.44 7.36
C VAL A 364 16.62 -8.51 7.48
N THR A 365 17.70 -8.99 8.10
CA THR A 365 18.93 -8.19 8.31
C THR A 365 19.89 -8.24 7.14
N LYS A 366 19.87 -9.31 6.33
CA LYS A 366 20.63 -9.42 5.08
C LYS A 366 19.76 -9.03 3.89
N ILE A 367 19.90 -7.79 3.40
CA ILE A 367 18.93 -7.16 2.48
C ILE A 367 19.19 -7.44 0.98
N GLY A 368 20.31 -8.08 0.62
CA GLY A 368 20.59 -8.53 -0.76
C GLY A 368 21.71 -7.77 -1.45
N ASP A 369 21.60 -7.58 -2.78
CA ASP A 369 22.68 -7.04 -3.62
C ASP A 369 22.33 -5.67 -4.23
N ILE A 370 23.33 -4.79 -4.39
CA ILE A 370 23.24 -3.52 -5.13
C ILE A 370 24.20 -3.57 -6.32
N SER A 371 23.68 -3.49 -7.55
CA SER A 371 24.48 -3.66 -8.80
C SER A 371 25.03 -2.38 -9.43
N ASN A 372 24.60 -1.21 -8.98
CA ASN A 372 25.04 0.10 -9.48
C ASN A 372 25.36 1.02 -8.29
N TYR A 373 26.22 0.54 -7.40
CA TYR A 373 26.49 1.24 -6.14
C TYR A 373 27.01 2.66 -6.39
N ASN A 374 26.47 3.63 -5.67
CA ASN A 374 26.84 5.03 -5.76
C ASN A 374 27.45 5.50 -4.44
N ASP A 375 28.77 5.65 -4.41
CA ASP A 375 29.51 6.12 -3.25
C ASP A 375 29.10 7.52 -2.78
N ASN A 376 28.58 8.36 -3.66
CA ASN A 376 28.15 9.72 -3.31
C ASN A 376 26.77 9.76 -2.64
N ASN A 377 25.95 8.73 -2.83
CA ASN A 377 24.61 8.63 -2.23
C ASN A 377 24.25 7.16 -1.94
N PRO A 378 24.96 6.51 -1.00
CA PRO A 378 24.72 5.10 -0.69
C PRO A 378 23.39 4.90 0.05
N ASN A 379 22.96 5.88 0.85
CA ASN A 379 21.80 5.76 1.72
C ASN A 379 20.50 5.55 0.93
N GLU A 380 20.29 6.27 -0.18
CA GLU A 380 19.08 6.12 -0.98
C GLU A 380 18.93 4.70 -1.56
N GLN A 381 20.04 4.12 -2.02
CA GLN A 381 20.05 2.76 -2.57
C GLN A 381 19.86 1.70 -1.48
N ILE A 382 20.50 1.88 -0.33
CA ILE A 382 20.35 1.00 0.83
C ILE A 382 18.91 1.04 1.36
N ILE A 383 18.31 2.23 1.52
CA ILE A 383 16.92 2.40 1.96
C ILE A 383 15.96 1.75 0.98
N SER A 384 16.15 1.97 -0.33
CA SER A 384 15.28 1.37 -1.35
C SER A 384 15.30 -0.16 -1.30
N LEU A 385 16.49 -0.75 -1.14
CA LEU A 385 16.63 -2.20 -0.98
C LEU A 385 16.05 -2.69 0.34
N LEU A 386 16.29 -1.96 1.44
CA LEU A 386 15.78 -2.25 2.78
C LEU A 386 14.26 -2.36 2.81
N LEU A 387 13.55 -1.39 2.22
CA LEU A 387 12.08 -1.37 2.13
C LEU A 387 11.54 -2.60 1.38
N SER A 388 12.20 -2.98 0.27
CA SER A 388 11.79 -4.14 -0.53
C SER A 388 11.90 -5.49 0.21
N LYS A 389 12.71 -5.55 1.28
CA LYS A 389 12.93 -6.76 2.08
C LYS A 389 12.19 -6.76 3.41
N ASN A 390 11.88 -5.58 3.95
CA ASN A 390 11.19 -5.40 5.21
C ASN A 390 9.96 -4.52 5.01
N LYS A 391 8.87 -5.11 4.51
CA LYS A 391 7.65 -4.38 4.11
C LYS A 391 7.06 -3.48 5.20
N LEU A 392 7.16 -3.86 6.47
CA LEU A 392 6.65 -3.03 7.58
C LEU A 392 7.35 -1.65 7.65
N LEU A 393 8.58 -1.53 7.15
CA LEU A 393 9.27 -0.24 7.08
C LEU A 393 8.65 0.71 6.03
N GLU A 394 7.82 0.22 5.09
CA GLU A 394 7.07 1.07 4.17
C GLU A 394 6.02 1.93 4.91
N LEU A 395 5.63 1.54 6.12
CA LEU A 395 4.77 2.31 7.01
C LEU A 395 5.52 3.45 7.73
N THR A 396 6.81 3.64 7.44
CA THR A 396 7.66 4.69 7.99
C THR A 396 8.08 5.66 6.90
N GLU A 397 8.13 6.95 7.20
CA GLU A 397 8.70 7.93 6.28
C GLU A 397 10.20 7.66 6.05
N LYS A 398 10.65 7.73 4.79
CA LYS A 398 12.06 7.50 4.44
C LYS A 398 13.04 8.39 5.22
N SER A 399 12.63 9.60 5.56
CA SER A 399 13.37 10.58 6.38
C SER A 399 13.68 10.06 7.80
N ASN A 400 12.87 9.15 8.32
CA ASN A 400 13.05 8.57 9.65
C ASN A 400 13.99 7.35 9.65
N LEU A 401 14.33 6.81 8.47
CA LEU A 401 15.27 5.71 8.33
C LEU A 401 16.69 6.25 8.21
N LYS A 402 17.52 5.99 9.22
CA LYS A 402 18.90 6.46 9.28
C LYS A 402 19.85 5.29 9.04
N ILE A 403 20.68 5.44 8.02
CA ILE A 403 21.76 4.51 7.67
C ILE A 403 23.06 5.11 8.21
N GLU A 404 23.67 4.43 9.16
CA GLU A 404 24.88 4.86 9.85
C GLU A 404 25.97 3.79 9.76
N ASN A 405 27.23 4.16 10.01
CA ASN A 405 28.36 3.25 10.16
C ASN A 405 28.49 2.20 9.03
N ILE A 406 28.39 2.64 7.76
CA ILE A 406 28.61 1.75 6.62
C ILE A 406 30.08 1.27 6.64
N ARG A 407 30.26 -0.03 6.81
CA ARG A 407 31.54 -0.72 6.98
C ARG A 407 31.75 -1.69 5.82
N TYR A 408 32.78 -1.45 5.04
CA TYR A 408 33.17 -2.29 3.92
C TYR A 408 34.25 -3.30 4.37
N PRO A 409 34.11 -4.60 4.06
CA PRO A 409 35.20 -5.54 4.25
C PRO A 409 36.33 -5.25 3.27
N SER A 410 37.51 -5.83 3.51
CA SER A 410 38.62 -5.79 2.56
C SER A 410 38.23 -6.52 1.26
N PHE A 411 38.48 -5.90 0.11
CA PHE A 411 38.27 -6.48 -1.21
C PHE A 411 39.46 -6.20 -2.13
N ASP A 412 39.59 -6.99 -3.20
CA ASP A 412 40.64 -6.83 -4.21
C ASP A 412 40.07 -6.35 -5.56
N ILE A 413 40.95 -6.00 -6.50
CA ILE A 413 40.55 -5.49 -7.82
C ILE A 413 39.81 -6.52 -8.68
N ASN A 414 39.94 -7.82 -8.43
CA ASN A 414 39.34 -8.90 -9.24
C ASN A 414 38.01 -9.39 -8.67
N GLN A 415 37.67 -9.04 -7.44
CA GLN A 415 36.42 -9.43 -6.80
C GLN A 415 35.20 -8.76 -7.44
N GLN A 416 34.35 -9.58 -8.06
CA GLN A 416 33.07 -9.14 -8.65
C GLN A 416 32.07 -8.66 -7.60
N THR A 417 32.14 -9.17 -6.37
CA THR A 417 31.18 -8.83 -5.30
C THR A 417 31.92 -8.48 -4.03
N ILE A 418 31.61 -7.31 -3.45
CA ILE A 418 31.98 -6.97 -2.08
C ILE A 418 30.87 -7.52 -1.19
N ALA A 419 31.11 -8.71 -0.63
CA ALA A 419 30.11 -9.39 0.18
C ALA A 419 30.08 -8.84 1.60
N ASN A 420 28.92 -8.87 2.27
CA ASN A 420 28.78 -8.57 3.70
C ASN A 420 29.23 -7.14 4.09
N VAL A 421 28.87 -6.14 3.27
CA VAL A 421 28.94 -4.73 3.67
C VAL A 421 27.93 -4.53 4.79
N LYS A 422 28.40 -4.03 5.94
CA LYS A 422 27.59 -3.85 7.14
C LYS A 422 27.18 -2.39 7.31
N PHE A 423 26.03 -2.14 7.90
CA PHE A 423 25.59 -0.81 8.31
C PHE A 423 24.67 -0.92 9.51
N ASP A 424 24.52 0.18 10.24
CA ASP A 424 23.61 0.27 11.37
C ASP A 424 22.35 1.01 10.92
N LEU A 425 21.19 0.40 11.13
CA LEU A 425 19.89 1.00 10.89
C LEU A 425 19.33 1.51 12.22
N SER A 426 19.04 2.81 12.27
CA SER A 426 18.20 3.39 13.34
C SER A 426 16.95 4.01 12.73
N ILE A 427 15.86 4.01 13.50
CA ILE A 427 14.58 4.59 13.11
C ILE A 427 14.21 5.65 14.14
N THR A 428 13.89 6.87 13.69
CA THR A 428 13.42 7.94 14.58
C THR A 428 12.24 7.46 15.43
N GLY A 429 12.33 7.60 16.75
CA GLY A 429 11.29 7.18 17.70
C GLY A 429 11.45 5.76 18.24
N PHE A 430 12.43 4.98 17.76
CA PHE A 430 12.72 3.64 18.26
C PHE A 430 13.99 3.61 19.11
N THR A 431 14.03 2.66 20.05
CA THR A 431 15.24 2.41 20.83
C THR A 431 16.16 1.43 20.10
N ASN A 432 17.47 1.64 20.23
CA ASN A 432 18.53 0.82 19.63
C ASN A 432 18.65 0.91 18.10
N SER A 433 19.78 0.43 17.59
CA SER A 433 20.04 0.24 16.16
C SER A 433 20.14 -1.26 15.84
N VAL A 434 19.81 -1.65 14.60
CA VAL A 434 20.01 -3.01 14.10
C VAL A 434 21.21 -3.02 13.16
N GLU A 435 22.16 -3.95 13.37
CA GLU A 435 23.21 -4.20 12.39
C GLU A 435 22.64 -5.00 11.21
N MET A 436 22.79 -4.44 10.01
CA MET A 436 22.25 -4.95 8.76
C MET A 436 23.40 -5.21 7.78
N SER A 437 23.16 -6.02 6.74
CA SER A 437 24.15 -6.26 5.71
C SER A 437 23.59 -6.38 4.29
N PHE A 438 24.41 -5.99 3.33
CA PHE A 438 24.15 -6.14 1.90
C PHE A 438 25.44 -6.47 1.15
N ASN A 439 25.33 -6.78 -0.14
CA ASN A 439 26.47 -6.98 -1.02
C ASN A 439 26.48 -5.90 -2.10
N ILE A 440 27.68 -5.53 -2.55
CA ILE A 440 27.85 -4.67 -3.73
C ILE A 440 28.29 -5.54 -4.90
N LYS A 441 27.50 -5.57 -5.96
CA LYS A 441 27.84 -6.19 -7.24
C LYS A 441 28.56 -5.16 -8.10
N ARG A 442 29.83 -5.40 -8.36
CA ARG A 442 30.70 -4.55 -9.18
C ARG A 442 30.55 -4.90 -10.65
N GLN A 443 30.72 -3.91 -11.53
CA GLN A 443 30.74 -4.09 -12.98
C GLN A 443 32.17 -4.31 -13.47
N ASN A 444 32.37 -5.24 -14.41
CA ASN A 444 33.68 -5.48 -15.01
C ASN A 444 34.07 -4.28 -15.89
N ILE A 445 35.25 -3.68 -15.70
CA ILE A 445 35.66 -2.51 -16.48
C ILE A 445 35.72 -2.79 -17.98
N SER A 446 36.07 -4.01 -18.39
CA SER A 446 36.11 -4.40 -19.81
C SER A 446 34.74 -4.29 -20.48
N THR A 447 33.66 -4.55 -19.74
CA THR A 447 32.29 -4.40 -20.22
C THR A 447 31.77 -2.97 -20.09
N ALA A 448 32.29 -2.22 -19.11
CA ALA A 448 31.86 -0.84 -18.86
C ALA A 448 32.46 0.16 -19.86
N ILE A 449 33.70 -0.08 -20.30
CA ILE A 449 34.41 0.77 -21.26
C ILE A 449 33.89 0.44 -22.67
N ASN A 450 33.02 1.31 -23.18
CA ASN A 450 32.41 1.19 -24.51
C ASN A 450 33.34 1.71 -25.63
N ILE A 451 34.56 1.18 -25.70
CA ILE A 451 35.47 1.40 -26.83
C ILE A 451 35.34 0.18 -27.73
N THR A 452 34.94 0.37 -28.99
CA THR A 452 34.72 -0.71 -29.96
C THR A 452 35.95 -1.63 -30.02
N ASN A 453 35.76 -2.90 -29.64
CA ASN A 453 36.81 -3.92 -29.56
C ASN A 453 38.05 -3.51 -28.74
N HIS A 454 37.88 -2.61 -27.77
CA HIS A 454 38.96 -2.07 -26.93
C HIS A 454 40.14 -1.52 -27.76
N ASN A 455 39.84 -0.89 -28.89
CA ASN A 455 40.85 -0.40 -29.84
C ASN A 455 40.68 1.10 -30.15
N LEU A 456 41.75 1.89 -30.00
CA LEU A 456 41.74 3.31 -30.37
C LEU A 456 41.96 3.54 -31.87
N GLY A 457 42.38 2.52 -32.62
CA GLY A 457 42.80 2.64 -34.00
C GLY A 457 44.24 3.14 -34.10
N GLU A 458 44.51 3.99 -35.08
CA GLU A 458 45.81 4.59 -35.30
C GLU A 458 45.89 5.96 -34.61
N LEU A 459 46.99 6.23 -33.90
CA LEU A 459 47.15 7.45 -33.13
C LEU A 459 48.60 7.93 -33.15
N TYR A 460 48.80 9.21 -33.48
CA TYR A 460 50.05 9.92 -33.24
C TYR A 460 50.00 10.47 -31.81
N TRP A 461 51.04 10.21 -31.02
CA TRP A 461 51.19 10.74 -29.68
C TRP A 461 52.66 11.03 -29.38
N ILE A 462 52.91 11.83 -28.36
CA ILE A 462 54.25 12.14 -27.85
C ILE A 462 54.32 11.82 -26.35
N THR A 463 53.24 12.09 -25.61
CA THR A 463 53.17 11.92 -24.16
C THR A 463 52.09 10.91 -23.76
N ALA A 464 52.26 10.28 -22.59
CA ALA A 464 51.27 9.34 -22.07
C ALA A 464 49.88 10.00 -21.88
N ASP A 465 49.86 11.28 -21.51
CA ASP A 465 48.63 12.05 -21.32
C ASP A 465 47.81 12.16 -22.60
N GLU A 466 48.44 12.22 -23.79
CA GLU A 466 47.71 12.25 -25.06
C GLU A 466 46.92 10.95 -25.31
N ILE A 467 47.49 9.78 -24.97
CA ILE A 467 46.77 8.50 -25.04
C ILE A 467 45.67 8.44 -23.98
N ILE A 468 45.98 8.82 -22.74
CA ILE A 468 45.01 8.83 -21.64
C ILE A 468 43.82 9.72 -22.00
N ASN A 469 44.07 10.92 -22.53
CA ASN A 469 43.03 11.83 -23.01
C ASN A 469 42.23 11.24 -24.17
N ALA A 470 42.89 10.56 -25.13
CA ALA A 470 42.19 9.88 -26.22
C ALA A 470 41.24 8.78 -25.72
N ILE A 471 41.62 8.08 -24.65
CA ILE A 471 40.77 7.07 -23.98
C ILE A 471 39.64 7.76 -23.23
N GLN A 472 39.95 8.77 -22.41
CA GLN A 472 38.95 9.52 -21.62
C GLN A 472 37.90 10.18 -22.50
N ASN A 473 38.27 10.68 -23.67
CA ASN A 473 37.34 11.27 -24.64
C ASN A 473 36.34 10.24 -25.23
N ARG A 474 36.67 8.94 -25.19
CA ARG A 474 35.77 7.85 -25.63
C ARG A 474 34.96 7.24 -24.48
N ILE A 475 35.37 7.47 -23.23
CA ILE A 475 34.61 7.06 -22.05
C ILE A 475 33.57 8.14 -21.74
N THR A 476 32.31 7.89 -22.07
CA THR A 476 31.20 8.83 -21.83
C THR A 476 30.75 8.90 -20.38
N ASN A 477 31.09 7.89 -19.56
CA ASN A 477 30.69 7.82 -18.16
C ASN A 477 31.80 8.36 -17.24
N GLU A 478 31.60 9.54 -16.67
CA GLU A 478 32.53 10.18 -15.72
C GLU A 478 32.82 9.34 -14.47
N ASN A 479 31.87 8.48 -14.06
CA ASN A 479 32.07 7.57 -12.93
C ASN A 479 33.14 6.50 -13.26
N ILE A 480 33.27 6.10 -14.52
CA ILE A 480 34.35 5.18 -14.94
C ILE A 480 35.70 5.90 -14.81
N LYS A 481 35.82 7.13 -15.31
CA LYS A 481 37.09 7.89 -15.33
C LYS A 481 37.68 8.08 -13.93
N SER A 482 36.85 8.36 -12.94
CA SER A 482 37.27 8.55 -11.56
C SER A 482 37.67 7.26 -10.83
N ASN A 483 37.31 6.09 -11.38
CA ASN A 483 37.49 4.78 -10.75
C ASN A 483 38.53 3.87 -11.44
N ILE A 484 39.28 4.38 -12.41
CA ILE A 484 40.31 3.62 -13.13
C ILE A 484 41.70 4.21 -12.91
N ASN A 485 42.69 3.32 -12.90
CA ASN A 485 44.10 3.64 -12.98
C ASN A 485 44.62 3.27 -14.38
N TYR A 486 45.55 4.06 -14.88
CA TYR A 486 46.20 3.86 -16.18
C TYR A 486 47.63 3.37 -15.94
N SER A 487 48.03 2.29 -16.61
CA SER A 487 49.43 1.89 -16.65
C SER A 487 50.25 2.82 -17.55
N SER A 488 51.57 2.64 -17.57
CA SER A 488 52.40 3.28 -18.59
C SER A 488 52.07 2.69 -19.97
N PRO A 489 51.85 3.53 -21.00
CA PRO A 489 51.56 3.07 -22.36
C PRO A 489 52.78 2.41 -23.00
N THR A 490 52.53 1.46 -23.91
CA THR A 490 53.52 0.98 -24.90
C THR A 490 53.17 1.54 -26.28
N TYR A 491 53.87 1.14 -27.34
CA TYR A 491 53.49 1.54 -28.70
C TYR A 491 52.22 0.87 -29.25
N GLU A 492 51.73 -0.16 -28.58
CA GLU A 492 50.61 -0.98 -29.07
C GLU A 492 49.43 -1.04 -28.09
N GLN A 493 49.65 -0.73 -26.80
CA GLN A 493 48.60 -0.88 -25.81
C GLN A 493 48.86 -0.09 -24.52
N ILE A 494 47.78 0.10 -23.76
CA ILE A 494 47.80 0.57 -22.38
C ILE A 494 46.82 -0.28 -21.56
N GLU A 495 47.19 -0.61 -20.33
CA GLU A 495 46.34 -1.37 -19.42
C GLU A 495 45.60 -0.40 -18.49
N LEU A 496 44.29 -0.61 -18.39
CA LEU A 496 43.43 0.07 -17.44
C LEU A 496 43.08 -0.93 -16.35
N THR A 497 43.15 -0.49 -15.10
CA THR A 497 42.81 -1.31 -13.93
C THR A 497 41.79 -0.57 -13.09
N ALA A 498 40.81 -1.28 -12.54
CA ALA A 498 39.93 -0.69 -11.53
C ALA A 498 40.78 -0.24 -10.32
N LYS A 499 40.47 0.92 -9.76
CA LYS A 499 41.11 1.38 -8.53
C LYS A 499 40.88 0.37 -7.40
N PRO A 500 41.87 0.07 -6.54
CA PRO A 500 41.72 -0.85 -5.41
C PRO A 500 40.53 -0.53 -4.51
N GLU A 501 40.23 0.76 -4.34
CA GLU A 501 39.14 1.28 -3.53
C GLU A 501 37.79 1.38 -4.27
N SER A 502 37.74 1.05 -5.57
CA SER A 502 36.52 1.20 -6.37
C SER A 502 35.45 0.19 -5.94
N LYS A 503 34.36 0.70 -5.38
CA LYS A 503 33.18 -0.10 -5.00
C LYS A 503 32.27 -0.38 -6.19
N VAL A 504 32.53 0.22 -7.34
CA VAL A 504 31.66 0.16 -8.53
C VAL A 504 32.22 -0.77 -9.59
N PHE A 505 33.54 -0.71 -9.83
CA PHE A 505 34.15 -1.44 -10.93
C PHE A 505 35.22 -2.42 -10.44
N TYR A 506 35.40 -3.53 -11.17
CA TYR A 506 36.43 -4.54 -10.93
C TYR A 506 37.11 -4.97 -12.24
N GLY A 507 38.27 -5.60 -12.12
CA GLY A 507 39.07 -6.18 -13.19
C GLY A 507 40.03 -5.20 -13.86
N ASN A 508 40.57 -5.66 -14.99
CA ASN A 508 41.46 -4.92 -15.87
C ASN A 508 40.99 -5.04 -17.33
N VAL A 509 41.46 -4.12 -18.19
CA VAL A 509 41.23 -4.18 -19.63
C VAL A 509 42.43 -3.58 -20.35
N ILE A 510 42.82 -4.22 -21.45
CA ILE A 510 43.90 -3.74 -22.32
C ILE A 510 43.26 -2.97 -23.47
N ILE A 511 43.59 -1.69 -23.58
CA ILE A 511 43.20 -0.86 -24.73
C ILE A 511 44.34 -0.90 -25.73
N ARG A 512 44.06 -1.41 -26.94
CA ARG A 512 45.01 -1.54 -28.03
C ARG A 512 44.97 -0.33 -28.96
N TYR A 513 46.08 -0.07 -29.64
CA TYR A 513 46.20 0.95 -30.67
C TYR A 513 47.44 0.69 -31.53
N LYS A 514 47.58 1.44 -32.61
CA LYS A 514 48.79 1.46 -33.44
C LYS A 514 49.40 2.85 -33.40
N THR A 515 50.62 2.95 -32.88
CA THR A 515 51.36 4.22 -32.89
C THR A 515 51.70 4.61 -34.33
N LEU A 516 51.24 5.80 -34.73
CA LEU A 516 51.66 6.45 -35.96
C LEU A 516 52.91 7.28 -35.68
N PHE A 517 54.04 6.86 -36.25
CA PHE A 517 55.26 7.66 -36.22
C PHE A 517 55.25 8.71 -37.34
N LYS A 518 54.66 8.40 -38.50
CA LYS A 518 54.61 9.31 -39.63
C LYS A 518 54.02 10.68 -39.28
N LYS A 519 54.78 11.73 -39.60
CA LYS A 519 54.38 13.13 -39.51
C LYS A 519 54.66 13.82 -40.83
N ASP A 520 53.65 14.48 -41.39
CA ASP A 520 53.71 15.15 -42.70
C ASP A 520 53.72 16.69 -42.60
N SER A 521 53.53 17.25 -41.41
CA SER A 521 53.49 18.71 -41.19
C SER A 521 53.76 19.08 -39.73
N GLY A 522 53.84 20.39 -39.43
CA GLY A 522 54.03 20.87 -38.05
C GLY A 522 55.43 20.55 -37.49
N PHE A 523 56.45 20.60 -38.34
CA PHE A 523 57.83 20.39 -37.94
C PHE A 523 58.34 21.64 -37.23
N ASN A 524 59.08 21.44 -36.14
CA ASN A 524 59.73 22.54 -35.43
C ASN A 524 61.12 22.76 -36.03
N ILE A 525 61.21 23.63 -37.05
CA ILE A 525 62.47 24.00 -37.69
C ILE A 525 63.12 25.14 -36.89
N GLU A 526 64.32 24.89 -36.39
CA GLU A 526 65.08 25.76 -35.50
C GLU A 526 66.54 25.94 -35.98
N ASN A 527 67.29 26.82 -35.32
CA ASN A 527 68.72 27.07 -35.56
C ASN A 527 69.08 27.33 -37.03
N THR A 528 68.24 28.12 -37.71
CA THR A 528 68.45 28.47 -39.11
C THR A 528 69.67 29.39 -39.27
N GLN A 529 70.57 29.06 -40.19
CA GLN A 529 71.69 29.91 -40.61
C GLN A 529 71.54 30.27 -42.08
N ASN A 530 71.79 31.56 -42.41
CA ASN A 530 71.76 32.07 -43.78
C ASN A 530 70.47 31.66 -44.53
N GLY A 531 69.32 31.92 -43.93
CA GLY A 531 68.01 31.54 -44.45
C GLY A 531 66.88 31.88 -43.48
N SER A 532 65.65 31.53 -43.85
CA SER A 532 64.45 31.69 -43.03
C SER A 532 63.58 30.45 -43.14
N ALA A 533 63.04 29.97 -42.02
CA ALA A 533 62.15 28.81 -42.00
C ALA A 533 60.67 29.20 -41.78
N THR A 534 59.79 28.33 -42.26
CA THR A 534 58.38 28.20 -41.88
C THR A 534 58.19 26.86 -41.19
N ALA A 535 56.95 26.50 -40.83
CA ALA A 535 56.65 25.23 -40.17
C ALA A 535 56.97 23.96 -41.01
N VAL A 536 57.19 24.09 -42.32
CA VAL A 536 57.43 22.95 -43.22
C VAL A 536 58.52 23.21 -44.26
N SER A 537 59.03 24.43 -44.37
CA SER A 537 60.03 24.78 -45.38
C SER A 537 61.14 25.67 -44.84
N PHE A 538 62.33 25.52 -45.40
CA PHE A 538 63.47 26.39 -45.16
C PHE A 538 63.89 27.05 -46.48
N GLU A 539 63.90 28.39 -46.50
CA GLU A 539 64.45 29.17 -47.60
C GLU A 539 65.89 29.57 -47.29
N SER A 540 66.85 28.93 -47.94
CA SER A 540 68.25 29.29 -47.88
C SER A 540 68.53 30.58 -48.65
N LYS A 541 69.50 31.34 -48.19
CA LYS A 541 70.03 32.54 -48.84
C LYS A 541 71.54 32.54 -48.68
N GLN A 542 72.25 32.22 -49.74
CA GLN A 542 73.70 32.20 -49.78
C GLN A 542 74.16 33.35 -50.67
N ASN A 543 75.05 34.19 -50.14
CA ASN A 543 75.64 35.28 -50.89
C ASN A 543 77.17 35.21 -50.79
N LEU A 544 77.82 34.83 -51.87
CA LEU A 544 79.27 34.84 -52.00
C LEU A 544 79.68 36.23 -52.50
N GLY A 545 80.09 37.09 -51.56
CA GLY A 545 80.44 38.48 -51.84
C GLY A 545 81.85 38.65 -52.39
N TRP A 546 82.03 39.57 -53.35
CA TRP A 546 83.31 39.97 -53.91
C TRP A 546 84.34 40.37 -52.84
N LYS A 547 85.58 39.88 -52.94
CA LYS A 547 86.69 40.21 -52.03
C LYS A 547 87.71 41.10 -52.74
N VAL A 548 87.90 42.33 -52.26
CA VAL A 548 88.96 43.25 -52.71
C VAL A 548 90.20 43.04 -51.85
N GLY A 549 91.31 42.57 -52.44
CA GLY A 549 92.63 42.57 -51.81
C GLY A 549 93.23 41.19 -51.50
N ALA A 550 94.53 41.05 -51.82
CA ALA A 550 95.36 39.84 -51.76
C ALA A 550 95.56 39.25 -50.35
N SER A 551 94.52 38.65 -49.77
CA SER A 551 94.66 37.80 -48.58
C SER A 551 94.31 36.35 -48.94
N ASN A 552 95.30 35.45 -48.86
CA ASN A 552 95.23 33.99 -49.06
C ASN A 552 94.35 33.26 -48.01
N LYS A 553 93.20 33.82 -47.60
CA LYS A 553 92.19 33.07 -46.85
C LYS A 553 91.27 32.38 -47.86
N PRO A 554 91.09 31.04 -47.79
CA PRO A 554 90.14 30.33 -48.65
C PRO A 554 88.75 30.96 -48.53
N TRP A 555 88.04 31.06 -49.65
CA TRP A 555 86.64 31.50 -49.67
C TRP A 555 85.82 30.60 -48.76
N ILE A 556 85.38 31.12 -47.60
CA ILE A 556 84.43 30.41 -46.75
C ILE A 556 83.09 30.52 -47.48
N THR A 557 82.62 29.40 -48.03
CA THR A 557 81.32 29.32 -48.65
C THR A 557 80.24 29.56 -47.59
N PRO A 558 79.30 30.50 -47.78
CA PRO A 558 78.20 30.70 -46.86
C PRO A 558 77.34 29.45 -46.87
N GLN A 559 77.44 28.69 -45.79
CA GLN A 559 76.64 27.50 -45.57
C GLN A 559 75.27 27.96 -45.07
N SER A 560 74.22 27.40 -45.66
CA SER A 560 72.88 27.56 -45.12
C SER A 560 72.50 26.27 -44.42
N SER A 561 71.93 26.37 -43.23
CA SER A 561 71.54 25.20 -42.47
C SER A 561 70.28 25.44 -41.66
N PHE A 562 69.62 24.35 -41.29
CA PHE A 562 68.60 24.33 -40.27
C PHE A 562 68.67 23.02 -39.49
N SER A 563 68.05 23.01 -38.33
CA SER A 563 67.78 21.80 -37.56
C SER A 563 66.28 21.65 -37.36
N LEU A 564 65.80 20.43 -37.18
CA LEU A 564 64.46 20.20 -36.66
C LEU A 564 64.49 19.12 -35.60
N LYS A 565 63.54 19.21 -34.67
CA LYS A 565 63.30 18.20 -33.65
C LYS A 565 62.11 17.34 -34.04
N TYR A 566 62.30 16.02 -34.06
CA TYR A 566 61.22 15.05 -34.22
C TYR A 566 61.11 14.21 -32.95
N PRO A 567 60.02 14.36 -32.17
CA PRO A 567 59.84 13.61 -30.92
C PRO A 567 59.57 12.14 -31.19
N ILE A 568 60.15 11.28 -30.36
CA ILE A 568 59.87 9.85 -30.30
C ILE A 568 59.06 9.62 -29.01
N PRO A 569 57.85 9.04 -29.08
CA PRO A 569 57.08 8.67 -27.90
C PRO A 569 57.87 7.63 -27.10
N LEU A 570 57.80 7.63 -25.76
CA LEU A 570 58.60 6.74 -24.89
C LEU A 570 60.11 7.00 -25.03
N SER A 571 60.84 6.13 -25.74
CA SER A 571 62.28 6.27 -25.98
C SER A 571 62.67 5.72 -27.35
N LEU A 572 63.81 6.19 -27.88
CA LEU A 572 64.38 5.65 -29.10
C LEU A 572 64.75 4.16 -28.95
N ASP A 573 65.20 3.75 -27.77
CA ASP A 573 65.60 2.36 -27.53
C ASP A 573 64.39 1.42 -27.51
N GLU A 574 63.24 1.88 -27.04
CA GLU A 574 61.98 1.15 -27.21
C GLU A 574 61.53 1.16 -28.68
N ALA A 575 61.63 2.30 -29.39
CA ALA A 575 61.21 2.41 -30.79
C ALA A 575 61.93 1.40 -31.69
N LYS A 576 63.22 1.12 -31.42
CA LYS A 576 64.04 0.12 -32.14
C LYS A 576 63.46 -1.30 -32.11
N ASN A 577 62.69 -1.64 -31.09
CA ASN A 577 62.04 -2.94 -31.01
C ASN A 577 60.86 -3.07 -31.99
N TYR A 578 60.34 -1.95 -32.48
CA TYR A 578 59.18 -1.90 -33.37
C TYR A 578 59.54 -1.47 -34.79
N LYS A 579 60.57 -0.62 -34.92
CA LYS A 579 60.98 0.06 -36.15
C LYS A 579 62.48 -0.03 -36.32
N GLN A 580 62.95 -0.21 -37.55
CA GLN A 580 64.38 -0.40 -37.80
C GLN A 580 65.04 0.87 -38.34
N ASN A 581 64.28 1.72 -39.02
CA ASN A 581 64.82 2.89 -39.69
C ASN A 581 63.98 4.13 -39.44
N VAL A 582 64.62 5.30 -39.51
CA VAL A 582 63.95 6.57 -39.74
C VAL A 582 64.00 6.90 -41.22
N GLU A 583 62.86 7.31 -41.78
CA GLU A 583 62.74 7.83 -43.12
C GLU A 583 62.49 9.34 -43.08
N LEU A 584 63.38 10.13 -43.68
CA LEU A 584 63.19 11.56 -43.92
C LEU A 584 62.96 11.80 -45.42
N ASN A 585 61.75 12.25 -45.75
CA ASN A 585 61.37 12.65 -47.09
C ASN A 585 61.38 14.17 -47.19
N LEU A 586 62.22 14.72 -48.07
CA LEU A 586 62.29 16.16 -48.31
C LEU A 586 62.44 16.48 -49.78
N THR A 587 61.94 17.66 -50.18
CA THR A 587 62.10 18.18 -51.54
C THR A 587 62.95 19.45 -51.50
N THR A 588 64.01 19.47 -52.30
CA THR A 588 64.85 20.65 -52.50
C THR A 588 64.58 21.29 -53.85
N ARG A 589 64.38 22.61 -53.87
CA ARG A 589 64.07 23.41 -55.07
C ARG A 589 65.01 24.62 -55.12
N PRO A 590 65.83 24.79 -56.16
CA PRO A 590 66.54 26.05 -56.33
C PRO A 590 65.53 27.14 -56.72
N LYS A 591 65.49 28.23 -55.95
CA LYS A 591 64.53 29.33 -56.12
C LYS A 591 65.11 30.45 -56.97
N LYS A 592 66.40 30.76 -56.77
CA LYS A 592 67.14 31.77 -57.52
C LYS A 592 68.62 31.48 -57.46
N ILE A 593 69.30 31.57 -58.59
CA ILE A 593 70.76 31.51 -58.71
C ILE A 593 71.17 32.60 -59.69
N SER A 594 72.02 33.53 -59.28
CA SER A 594 72.44 34.65 -60.13
C SER A 594 73.85 35.12 -59.82
N GLY A 595 74.62 35.37 -60.87
CA GLY A 595 75.89 36.12 -60.84
C GLY A 595 75.68 37.49 -61.48
N SER A 596 76.15 37.67 -62.72
CA SER A 596 75.83 38.85 -63.53
C SER A 596 74.40 38.84 -64.08
N GLU A 597 73.86 37.65 -64.35
CA GLU A 597 72.49 37.43 -64.80
C GLU A 597 71.87 36.27 -63.99
N GLU A 598 70.54 36.23 -63.92
CA GLU A 598 69.80 35.17 -63.24
C GLU A 598 69.66 33.95 -64.15
N VAL A 599 69.91 32.77 -63.59
CA VAL A 599 69.66 31.49 -64.28
C VAL A 599 68.15 31.35 -64.52
N SER A 600 67.75 30.97 -65.72
CA SER A 600 66.33 30.92 -66.10
C SER A 600 65.53 29.96 -65.21
N ALA A 601 64.28 30.33 -64.91
CA ALA A 601 63.39 29.52 -64.06
C ALA A 601 63.17 28.09 -64.60
N SER A 602 63.12 27.92 -65.93
CA SER A 602 62.99 26.59 -66.56
C SER A 602 64.22 25.71 -66.30
N PHE A 603 65.41 26.31 -66.26
CA PHE A 603 66.65 25.59 -65.96
C PHE A 603 66.80 25.31 -64.46
N LEU A 604 66.36 26.22 -63.59
CA LEU A 604 66.28 25.99 -62.14
C LEU A 604 65.35 24.81 -61.80
N LYS A 605 64.21 24.67 -62.49
CA LYS A 605 63.27 23.56 -62.28
C LYS A 605 63.92 22.18 -62.47
N ASN A 606 64.91 22.05 -63.35
CA ASN A 606 65.66 20.81 -63.54
C ASN A 606 66.48 20.39 -62.31
N GLY A 607 66.67 21.30 -61.36
CA GLY A 607 67.33 21.05 -60.08
C GLY A 607 66.42 20.68 -58.93
N GLU A 608 65.09 20.62 -59.14
CA GLU A 608 64.17 20.11 -58.13
C GLU A 608 64.38 18.61 -57.90
N ARG A 609 64.52 18.21 -56.64
CA ARG A 609 64.74 16.81 -56.25
C ARG A 609 63.95 16.49 -54.99
N THR A 610 63.27 15.34 -54.99
CA THR A 610 62.74 14.72 -53.78
C THR A 610 63.71 13.65 -53.34
N ASN A 611 64.17 13.76 -52.10
CA ASN A 611 65.13 12.85 -51.49
C ASN A 611 64.44 12.09 -50.38
N ILE A 612 64.61 10.77 -50.39
CA ILE A 612 64.19 9.88 -49.31
C ILE A 612 65.48 9.39 -48.65
N ILE A 613 65.66 9.75 -47.38
CA ILE A 613 66.78 9.30 -46.57
C ILE A 613 66.27 8.21 -45.65
N THR A 614 66.91 7.05 -45.67
CA THR A 614 66.65 5.98 -44.72
C THR A 614 67.90 5.77 -43.88
N GLU A 615 67.78 5.94 -42.57
CA GLU A 615 68.86 5.72 -41.61
C GLU A 615 68.45 4.68 -40.58
N ASN A 616 69.34 3.75 -40.29
CA ASN A 616 69.08 2.72 -39.30
C ASN A 616 69.14 3.34 -37.88
N LEU A 617 68.12 3.06 -37.05
CA LEU A 617 67.99 3.63 -35.72
C LEU A 617 69.15 3.25 -34.78
N ASP A 618 69.79 2.10 -34.98
CA ASP A 618 70.98 1.67 -34.21
C ASP A 618 72.22 2.50 -34.52
N GLN A 619 72.25 3.17 -35.68
CA GLN A 619 73.37 4.03 -36.08
C GLN A 619 73.21 5.48 -35.59
N ILE A 620 72.06 5.82 -35.01
CA ILE A 620 71.80 7.17 -34.50
C ILE A 620 72.48 7.35 -33.15
N SER A 621 73.51 8.19 -33.13
CA SER A 621 74.28 8.55 -31.93
C SER A 621 73.93 9.95 -31.44
N THR A 622 74.50 10.36 -30.30
CA THR A 622 74.39 11.74 -29.80
C THR A 622 75.25 12.74 -30.59
N ASN A 623 76.19 12.25 -31.40
CA ASN A 623 77.11 13.10 -32.16
C ASN A 623 76.58 13.36 -33.57
N ASP A 624 76.74 14.59 -34.05
CA ASP A 624 76.38 14.96 -35.42
C ASP A 624 77.41 14.40 -36.40
N ASN A 625 76.99 13.45 -37.22
CA ASN A 625 77.78 12.95 -38.35
C ASN A 625 77.10 13.36 -39.65
N TYR A 626 77.59 14.42 -40.29
CA TYR A 626 77.08 14.88 -41.58
C TYR A 626 77.41 13.88 -42.69
N LYS A 627 76.36 13.31 -43.29
CA LYS A 627 76.43 12.46 -44.47
C LYS A 627 75.98 13.26 -45.69
N LEU A 628 76.66 13.05 -46.81
CA LEU A 628 76.24 13.58 -48.11
C LEU A 628 75.02 12.78 -48.59
N PHE A 629 74.02 13.44 -49.18
CA PHE A 629 72.89 12.73 -49.79
C PHE A 629 73.41 11.84 -50.95
N ARG A 630 73.13 10.53 -50.92
CA ARG A 630 73.75 9.53 -51.83
C ARG A 630 73.52 9.80 -53.32
N ASP A 631 72.40 10.42 -53.70
CA ASP A 631 72.12 10.81 -55.09
C ASP A 631 72.80 12.12 -55.54
N SER A 632 73.60 12.77 -54.67
CA SER A 632 74.31 14.02 -54.96
C SER A 632 75.78 13.85 -55.37
N THR A 633 76.22 12.64 -55.73
CA THR A 633 77.56 12.43 -56.30
C THR A 633 77.80 13.37 -57.50
N ASN A 634 76.74 13.68 -58.27
CA ASN A 634 76.69 14.77 -59.25
C ASN A 634 75.74 15.90 -58.82
N GLY A 635 75.92 16.46 -57.61
CA GLY A 635 75.12 17.56 -57.06
C GLY A 635 74.76 18.60 -58.11
N THR A 636 73.53 19.13 -58.06
CA THR A 636 72.95 19.88 -59.18
C THR A 636 73.87 21.01 -59.64
N GLN A 637 74.42 20.86 -60.85
CA GLN A 637 75.33 21.83 -61.45
C GLN A 637 74.54 22.82 -62.28
N PHE A 638 74.80 24.10 -62.06
CA PHE A 638 74.26 25.19 -62.85
C PHE A 638 75.39 25.97 -63.47
N ASN A 639 75.29 26.28 -64.76
CA ASN A 639 76.18 27.26 -65.38
C ASN A 639 75.64 28.63 -65.06
N VAL A 640 76.36 29.38 -64.23
CA VAL A 640 75.97 30.72 -63.79
C VAL A 640 76.83 31.73 -64.53
N PRO A 641 76.25 32.72 -65.21
CA PRO A 641 77.00 33.75 -65.90
C PRO A 641 77.59 34.76 -64.92
N PHE A 642 78.84 35.14 -65.14
CA PHE A 642 79.60 36.15 -64.42
C PHE A 642 80.29 37.09 -65.40
N LEU A 643 80.66 38.27 -64.91
CA LEU A 643 81.61 39.15 -65.56
C LEU A 643 83.03 38.85 -65.03
N GLU A 644 84.02 39.01 -65.89
CA GLU A 644 85.43 38.99 -65.54
C GLU A 644 86.08 40.35 -65.80
N VAL A 645 87.18 40.60 -65.07
CA VAL A 645 87.98 41.81 -65.21
C VAL A 645 88.77 41.73 -66.51
N SER A 646 88.47 42.62 -67.45
CA SER A 646 89.28 42.89 -68.63
C SER A 646 89.73 44.35 -68.58
N TRP A 647 91.05 44.56 -68.49
CA TRP A 647 91.68 45.89 -68.44
C TRP A 647 91.01 46.83 -67.40
N PHE A 648 91.00 46.38 -66.14
CA PHE A 648 90.44 47.11 -64.99
C PHE A 648 88.91 47.37 -65.04
N LYS A 649 88.16 46.79 -65.99
CA LYS A 649 86.69 46.89 -66.06
C LYS A 649 86.03 45.51 -66.17
N CYS A 650 84.92 45.30 -65.48
CA CYS A 650 84.12 44.08 -65.55
C CYS A 650 83.29 44.07 -66.83
N ARG A 651 83.72 43.32 -67.86
CA ARG A 651 83.11 43.39 -69.22
C ARG A 651 82.95 42.05 -69.92
N SER A 652 83.86 41.10 -69.71
CA SER A 652 83.81 39.81 -70.40
C SER A 652 82.83 38.87 -69.70
N LYS A 653 81.90 38.25 -70.44
CA LYS A 653 81.00 37.23 -69.88
C LYS A 653 81.69 35.87 -69.87
N VAL A 654 81.72 35.23 -68.70
CA VAL A 654 82.16 33.85 -68.51
C VAL A 654 81.08 33.08 -67.75
N SER A 655 81.02 31.77 -67.92
CA SER A 655 80.10 30.92 -67.18
C SER A 655 80.90 30.03 -66.23
N TYR A 656 80.59 30.09 -64.94
CA TYR A 656 81.17 29.21 -63.95
C TYR A 656 80.17 28.15 -63.52
N SER A 657 80.66 26.93 -63.28
CA SER A 657 79.83 25.86 -62.77
C SER A 657 79.61 26.06 -61.27
N PHE A 658 78.35 26.20 -60.88
CA PHE A 658 77.89 26.27 -59.51
C PHE A 658 77.33 24.92 -59.10
N LYS A 659 77.90 24.32 -58.05
CA LYS A 659 77.44 23.05 -57.47
C LYS A 659 76.94 23.31 -56.06
N SER A 660 75.75 22.79 -55.72
CA SER A 660 75.30 22.73 -54.33
C SER A 660 75.19 21.29 -53.87
N ASN A 661 75.83 21.00 -52.74
CA ASN A 661 75.78 19.74 -52.05
C ASN A 661 74.86 19.88 -50.84
N LEU A 662 73.92 18.94 -50.72
CA LEU A 662 73.09 18.81 -49.54
C LEU A 662 73.74 17.78 -48.60
N TYR A 663 73.81 18.10 -47.33
CA TYR A 663 74.26 17.23 -46.26
C TYR A 663 73.16 17.12 -45.21
N TYR A 664 73.06 15.95 -44.58
CA TYR A 664 72.18 15.75 -43.43
C TYR A 664 72.95 15.10 -42.28
N SER A 665 72.49 15.32 -41.06
CA SER A 665 72.81 14.49 -39.92
C SER A 665 71.54 14.17 -39.16
N ILE A 666 71.43 12.93 -38.66
CA ILE A 666 70.39 12.54 -37.72
C ILE A 666 71.11 12.11 -36.45
N SER A 667 70.88 12.84 -35.37
CA SER A 667 71.41 12.55 -34.04
C SER A 667 70.27 12.45 -33.03
N LYS A 668 70.54 11.93 -31.83
CA LYS A 668 69.54 11.87 -30.74
C LYS A 668 69.87 12.86 -29.63
N THR A 669 68.83 13.40 -29.01
CA THR A 669 68.92 14.15 -27.75
C THR A 669 67.70 13.84 -26.88
N GLN A 670 67.75 14.20 -25.60
CA GLN A 670 66.65 14.00 -24.66
C GLN A 670 66.32 15.34 -24.00
N GLU A 671 65.04 15.71 -24.00
CA GLU A 671 64.55 16.94 -23.36
C GLU A 671 63.22 16.63 -22.69
N ASN A 672 63.05 17.02 -21.41
CA ASN A 672 61.83 16.75 -20.63
C ASN A 672 61.37 15.27 -20.65
N ASN A 673 62.32 14.34 -20.55
CA ASN A 673 62.09 12.89 -20.64
C ASN A 673 61.51 12.39 -21.98
N ILE A 674 61.58 13.19 -23.04
CA ILE A 674 61.21 12.79 -24.40
C ILE A 674 62.49 12.69 -25.23
N ASP A 675 62.66 11.57 -25.92
CA ASP A 675 63.73 11.41 -26.90
C ASP A 675 63.37 12.14 -28.19
N TYR A 676 64.31 12.89 -28.75
CA TYR A 676 64.16 13.59 -30.02
C TYR A 676 65.22 13.14 -31.00
N LEU A 677 64.80 12.93 -32.26
CA LEU A 677 65.69 12.95 -33.39
C LEU A 677 65.97 14.41 -33.79
N ILE A 678 67.23 14.79 -33.75
CA ILE A 678 67.73 16.06 -34.25
C ILE A 678 68.18 15.84 -35.69
N ILE A 679 67.38 16.35 -36.61
CA ILE A 679 67.67 16.28 -38.05
C ILE A 679 68.26 17.62 -38.45
N LYS A 680 69.53 17.65 -38.83
CA LYS A 680 70.19 18.85 -39.36
C LYS A 680 70.35 18.70 -40.85
N VAL A 681 70.00 19.73 -41.59
CA VAL A 681 70.21 19.80 -43.04
C VAL A 681 71.09 21.00 -43.33
N LYS A 682 72.11 20.79 -44.15
CA LYS A 682 73.10 21.79 -44.51
C LYS A 682 73.26 21.81 -46.03
N ILE A 683 73.20 23.01 -46.61
CA ILE A 683 73.49 23.27 -48.01
C ILE A 683 74.86 23.93 -48.07
N ASP A 684 75.81 23.26 -48.71
CA ASP A 684 77.12 23.82 -49.03
C ASP A 684 77.22 24.01 -50.53
N SER A 685 77.63 25.20 -50.94
CA SER A 685 77.59 25.59 -52.33
C SER A 685 78.95 26.06 -52.78
N GLN A 686 79.42 25.54 -53.90
CA GLN A 686 80.76 25.75 -54.42
C GLN A 686 80.69 26.27 -55.85
N LEU A 687 81.66 27.12 -56.20
CA LEU A 687 81.83 27.64 -57.54
C LEU A 687 83.12 27.07 -58.13
N SER A 688 83.12 26.74 -59.42
CA SER A 688 84.27 26.12 -60.08
C SER A 688 85.48 27.04 -60.25
N SER A 689 85.28 28.35 -60.17
CA SER A 689 86.32 29.39 -60.27
C SER A 689 85.88 30.63 -59.50
N GLU A 690 86.81 31.54 -59.23
CA GLU A 690 86.54 32.79 -58.52
C GLU A 690 85.94 33.85 -59.47
N SER A 691 84.96 34.64 -58.99
CA SER A 691 84.52 35.85 -59.68
C SER A 691 85.03 37.10 -58.97
N TYR A 692 85.61 38.01 -59.76
CA TYR A 692 86.12 39.30 -59.28
C TYR A 692 85.18 40.48 -59.58
N CYS A 693 83.97 40.23 -60.08
CA CYS A 693 83.08 41.29 -60.57
C CYS A 693 81.63 41.18 -60.10
N ASN A 694 81.17 39.99 -59.73
CA ASN A 694 79.79 39.80 -59.27
C ASN A 694 79.76 38.90 -58.05
N ASP A 695 78.86 39.23 -57.13
CA ASP A 695 78.48 38.31 -56.06
C ASP A 695 77.64 37.18 -56.65
N LEU A 696 77.86 35.96 -56.15
CA LEU A 696 76.94 34.86 -56.42
C LEU A 696 75.85 34.85 -55.36
N LYS A 697 74.61 35.05 -55.79
CA LYS A 697 73.41 34.90 -54.97
C LYS A 697 72.71 33.61 -55.31
N SER A 698 72.61 32.70 -54.36
CA SER A 698 71.79 31.48 -54.48
C SER A 698 70.78 31.37 -53.35
N SER A 699 69.61 30.82 -53.68
CA SER A 699 68.58 30.50 -52.70
C SER A 699 67.90 29.20 -53.08
N TRP A 700 67.64 28.39 -52.07
CA TRP A 700 66.99 27.09 -52.17
C TRP A 700 65.82 27.02 -51.22
N THR A 701 64.74 26.40 -51.64
CA THR A 701 63.65 25.99 -50.75
C THR A 701 63.83 24.51 -50.45
N VAL A 702 63.95 24.16 -49.17
CA VAL A 702 63.88 22.78 -48.68
C VAL A 702 62.52 22.61 -48.03
N VAL A 703 61.70 21.68 -48.53
CA VAL A 703 60.39 21.34 -47.96
C VAL A 703 60.51 19.97 -47.31
N ILE A 704 60.15 19.86 -46.04
CA ILE A 704 60.06 18.55 -45.37
C ILE A 704 58.68 17.98 -45.70
N ASN A 705 58.66 16.87 -46.44
CA ASN A 705 57.42 16.23 -46.86
C ASN A 705 56.90 15.29 -45.77
N SER A 706 57.78 14.48 -45.18
CA SER A 706 57.42 13.57 -44.08
C SER A 706 58.64 13.12 -43.28
N ILE A 707 58.40 12.77 -42.02
CA ILE A 707 59.32 12.00 -41.18
C ILE A 707 58.55 10.80 -40.65
N ASP A 708 59.09 9.59 -40.82
CA ASP A 708 58.45 8.36 -40.36
C ASP A 708 59.48 7.41 -39.72
N LEU A 709 59.04 6.56 -38.80
CA LEU A 709 59.81 5.41 -38.35
C LEU A 709 59.22 4.18 -39.03
N ILE A 710 60.02 3.50 -39.86
CA ILE A 710 59.56 2.40 -40.73
C ILE A 710 60.03 1.02 -40.26
#